data_AF-A0A1G3USS1-F1
#
_entry.id   AF-A0A1G3USS1-F1
#
_cell.length_a   1.000
_cell.length_b   1.000
_cell.length_c   1.000
_cell.angle_alpha   90.00
_cell.angle_beta   90.00
_cell.angle_gamma   90.00
#
_symmetry.space_group_name_H-M   'P 1'
#
loop_
_entity.id
_entity.type
_entity.pdbx_description
1 polymer ?
#
loop_
_entity_poly.entity_id
_entity_poly.type
_entity_poly.pdbx_seq_one_letter_code
_entity_poly.pdbx_strand_id
1 'polypeptide(L)'
;MSREIKQEAPVVRKVDISADGRYVLSGSMDSFILWDIMQGKKIQTFHHEDFMSLGIGVAFSPDGKHFASGGKGTKLWDLATRQEIMIFDNDKAASIAFSPDGKYFLYASPGPLPVFLKPKPTMKTFDAATGREIIDFKTQPTPAWEFWAVAYSPDGKYVLSGGTDKMVLWDASSGNSIRTAKVNGVIRAVAFSPDGEYVLSGGTDNTVRLWNAKNLTLVKEFVGHESIWSVAFSPDGRYALSGGIDGNIKIWDLASGSQWKILAGHTGVSSAELGISAKFFPDGKYVISVGDASTRIWNVSTGEEVASMIAFEDGEWIITTANGYYASSPKGDQYLSVKVGGKEYSTEQLRESFYRPDLVNLALSGGSLKELKKVADVKPPPVVAIIDTPKSIDKSDAAITLKVTDAGGGIGDIRLYLNGSAVMLDSTRGVKIVASNRNEITKTYKLKLSSGVNLIKAVAFNADNTMQSTGAVHEITAAFKAIGKPSLYALVIGINEYKNPKLQLNYAVADSDLFAKTLQQGASTLFEKVEVKKLSSTEETTRENILKELKAMQTLNPDDLFVFYVASHGTVDDGEYFLITSNVGSTRTERLKTDAIGQSVFKELISNIPATKKLIIIDTCNAGALGEAIQVAMLTRGMSEDTAMKILSRAVGSTILSASTSLQEALEGYQGHGLFTYVLAEGLKGKADKGKTGYVKTTELADYVDNEVPTLAEKIFKKAQYPTISISGQTFPIGKVR
;
A
#
# COMPACT_ATOMS: atom_id res chain seq x y z
N MET A 1 19.83 9.32 -0.15
CA MET A 1 18.71 9.51 0.80
C MET A 1 18.76 8.39 1.81
N SER A 2 18.66 8.69 3.09
CA SER A 2 18.41 7.68 4.12
C SER A 2 16.96 7.76 4.57
N ARG A 3 16.33 6.58 4.65
CA ARG A 3 15.04 6.38 5.31
C ARG A 3 15.35 6.00 6.74
N GLU A 4 14.63 6.57 7.68
CA GLU A 4 14.75 6.21 9.08
C GLU A 4 13.40 5.68 9.55
N ILE A 5 13.42 4.47 10.10
CA ILE A 5 12.25 3.81 10.65
C ILE A 5 12.24 4.11 12.15
N LYS A 6 11.17 4.76 12.62
CA LYS A 6 11.04 5.26 14.00
C LYS A 6 10.51 4.23 14.98
N GLN A 7 9.91 3.16 14.48
CA GLN A 7 9.37 2.08 15.29
C GLN A 7 10.18 0.81 15.04
N GLU A 8 10.39 0.04 16.09
CA GLU A 8 10.96 -1.29 15.94
C GLU A 8 10.06 -2.16 15.06
N ALA A 9 10.70 -2.96 14.22
CA ALA A 9 10.04 -3.91 13.34
C ALA A 9 10.80 -5.23 13.40
N PRO A 10 10.10 -6.37 13.38
CA PRO A 10 10.72 -7.67 13.54
C PRO A 10 11.65 -7.97 12.35
N VAL A 11 12.81 -8.55 12.65
CA VAL A 11 13.77 -8.93 11.61
C VAL A 11 13.24 -10.14 10.85
N VAL A 12 13.15 -10.00 9.53
CA VAL A 12 12.71 -11.05 8.63
C VAL A 12 13.90 -11.91 8.21
N ARG A 13 13.74 -13.23 8.28
CA ARG A 13 14.81 -14.24 8.19
C ARG A 13 14.70 -15.14 6.99
N LYS A 14 13.49 -15.47 6.58
CA LYS A 14 13.24 -16.37 5.47
C LYS A 14 12.25 -15.75 4.49
N VAL A 15 12.47 -16.00 3.21
CA VAL A 15 11.57 -15.52 2.18
C VAL A 15 11.25 -16.62 1.18
N ASP A 16 10.01 -16.62 0.72
CA ASP A 16 9.59 -17.38 -0.45
C ASP A 16 8.63 -16.59 -1.33
N ILE A 17 8.52 -16.99 -2.59
CA ILE A 17 7.66 -16.37 -3.59
C ILE A 17 6.82 -17.45 -4.28
N SER A 18 5.54 -17.14 -4.53
CA SER A 18 4.63 -18.05 -5.21
C SER A 18 5.04 -18.31 -6.66
N ALA A 19 4.61 -19.44 -7.22
CA ALA A 19 4.96 -19.86 -8.58
C ALA A 19 4.51 -18.87 -9.67
N ASP A 20 3.47 -18.08 -9.43
CA ASP A 20 2.99 -17.01 -10.31
C ASP A 20 3.72 -15.66 -10.09
N GLY A 21 4.61 -15.56 -9.10
CA GLY A 21 5.35 -14.35 -8.77
C GLY A 21 4.54 -13.27 -8.04
N ARG A 22 3.28 -13.55 -7.66
CA ARG A 22 2.37 -12.56 -7.08
C ARG A 22 2.50 -12.41 -5.58
N TYR A 23 2.66 -13.51 -4.86
CA TYR A 23 2.63 -13.54 -3.40
C TYR A 23 4.02 -13.76 -2.82
N VAL A 24 4.33 -13.04 -1.76
CA VAL A 24 5.59 -13.19 -1.02
C VAL A 24 5.30 -13.54 0.43
N LEU A 25 6.05 -14.51 0.95
CA LEU A 25 6.06 -14.86 2.36
C LEU A 25 7.37 -14.41 2.99
N SER A 26 7.25 -13.65 4.07
CA SER A 26 8.36 -13.11 4.84
C SER A 26 8.28 -13.66 6.27
N GLY A 27 9.15 -14.60 6.63
CA GLY A 27 9.16 -15.25 7.94
C GLY A 27 10.15 -14.60 8.91
N SER A 28 9.68 -14.28 10.12
CA SER A 28 10.42 -13.77 11.28
C SER A 28 10.44 -14.83 12.40
N MET A 29 11.08 -14.57 13.54
CA MET A 29 11.18 -15.59 14.60
C MET A 29 9.86 -15.84 15.37
N ASP A 30 8.92 -14.91 15.30
CA ASP A 30 7.67 -14.89 16.06
C ASP A 30 6.43 -14.82 15.18
N SER A 31 6.63 -14.60 13.87
CA SER A 31 5.55 -14.38 12.92
C SER A 31 5.99 -14.63 11.49
N PHE A 32 5.04 -14.73 10.57
CA PHE A 32 5.30 -14.58 9.15
C PHE A 32 4.24 -13.68 8.51
N ILE A 33 4.62 -13.06 7.40
CA ILE A 33 3.83 -12.03 6.73
C ILE A 33 3.57 -12.49 5.30
N LEU A 34 2.31 -12.40 4.88
CA LEU A 34 1.90 -12.61 3.49
C LEU A 34 1.67 -11.27 2.78
N TRP A 35 2.36 -11.06 1.66
CA TRP A 35 2.28 -9.87 0.82
C TRP A 35 1.62 -10.20 -0.52
N ASP A 36 0.82 -9.27 -1.05
CA ASP A 36 0.36 -9.28 -2.46
C ASP A 36 1.13 -8.19 -3.21
N ILE A 37 2.06 -8.62 -4.06
CA ILE A 37 2.96 -7.72 -4.80
C ILE A 37 2.20 -6.95 -5.88
N MET A 38 1.21 -7.57 -6.52
CA MET A 38 0.40 -6.93 -7.55
C MET A 38 -0.50 -5.83 -6.97
N GLN A 39 -0.97 -6.01 -5.73
CA GLN A 39 -1.76 -4.99 -5.03
C GLN A 39 -0.92 -4.03 -4.20
N GLY A 40 0.39 -4.28 -4.07
CA GLY A 40 1.32 -3.49 -3.25
C GLY A 40 0.86 -3.33 -1.81
N LYS A 41 0.44 -4.42 -1.18
CA LYS A 41 -0.04 -4.40 0.20
C LYS A 41 0.30 -5.66 0.99
N LYS A 42 0.37 -5.50 2.31
CA LYS A 42 0.32 -6.62 3.25
C LYS A 42 -1.08 -7.21 3.26
N ILE A 43 -1.20 -8.53 3.16
CA ILE A 43 -2.48 -9.25 3.32
C ILE A 43 -2.73 -9.52 4.80
N GLN A 44 -1.78 -10.18 5.46
CA GLN A 44 -1.96 -10.64 6.84
C GLN A 44 -0.60 -10.91 7.50
N THR A 45 -0.55 -10.67 8.81
CA THR A 45 0.51 -11.19 9.69
C THR A 45 -0.05 -12.40 10.44
N PHE A 46 0.72 -13.47 10.50
CA PHE A 46 0.41 -14.71 11.22
C PHE A 46 1.43 -14.87 12.34
N HIS A 47 0.96 -15.04 13.57
CA HIS A 47 1.84 -15.15 14.73
C HIS A 47 2.07 -16.62 15.10
N HIS A 48 3.30 -16.92 15.54
CA HIS A 48 3.64 -18.18 16.17
C HIS A 48 3.33 -18.11 17.67
N GLU A 49 2.97 -19.25 18.27
CA GLU A 49 2.74 -19.31 19.73
C GLU A 49 4.03 -19.16 20.55
N ASP A 50 5.18 -19.53 19.98
CA ASP A 50 6.48 -19.55 20.66
C ASP A 50 7.56 -18.91 19.79
N PHE A 51 8.53 -18.24 20.43
CA PHE A 51 9.70 -17.68 19.77
C PHE A 51 10.60 -18.78 19.15
N MET A 52 11.03 -18.57 17.91
CA MET A 52 11.91 -19.47 17.18
C MET A 52 13.37 -19.08 17.39
N SER A 53 14.16 -19.92 18.05
CA SER A 53 15.58 -19.66 18.31
C SER A 53 16.54 -20.25 17.27
N LEU A 54 16.06 -21.13 16.38
CA LEU A 54 16.91 -21.98 15.52
C LEU A 54 16.60 -21.88 14.02
N GLY A 55 15.81 -20.88 13.62
CA GLY A 55 15.43 -20.61 12.23
C GLY A 55 13.95 -20.86 11.94
N ILE A 56 13.47 -20.28 10.83
CA ILE A 56 12.10 -20.40 10.33
C ILE A 56 12.11 -20.84 8.87
N GLY A 57 11.29 -21.85 8.55
CA GLY A 57 10.96 -22.21 7.18
C GLY A 57 9.67 -21.51 6.72
N VAL A 58 9.64 -21.00 5.50
CA VAL A 58 8.40 -20.63 4.79
C VAL A 58 8.50 -21.17 3.37
N ALA A 59 7.40 -21.68 2.82
CA ALA A 59 7.37 -22.19 1.46
C ALA A 59 5.96 -22.12 0.85
N PHE A 60 5.85 -21.73 -0.42
CA PHE A 60 4.64 -21.92 -1.21
C PHE A 60 4.59 -23.31 -1.82
N SER A 61 3.39 -23.87 -1.95
CA SER A 61 3.19 -25.07 -2.76
C SER A 61 3.27 -24.74 -4.25
N PRO A 62 3.77 -25.67 -5.11
CA PRO A 62 3.88 -25.43 -6.55
C PRO A 62 2.53 -25.20 -7.26
N ASP A 63 1.44 -25.71 -6.69
CA ASP A 63 0.08 -25.51 -7.23
C ASP A 63 -0.47 -24.09 -6.98
N GLY A 64 0.23 -23.25 -6.21
CA GLY A 64 -0.16 -21.88 -5.88
C GLY A 64 -1.40 -21.77 -4.98
N LYS A 65 -1.85 -22.87 -4.37
CA LYS A 65 -3.07 -22.89 -3.52
C LYS A 65 -2.75 -22.86 -2.03
N HIS A 66 -1.56 -23.29 -1.65
CA HIS A 66 -1.18 -23.46 -0.26
C HIS A 66 0.15 -22.80 0.03
N PHE A 67 0.41 -22.63 1.31
CA PHE A 67 1.74 -22.34 1.80
C PHE A 67 1.96 -23.01 3.15
N ALA A 68 3.22 -23.19 3.50
CA ALA A 68 3.64 -23.79 4.74
C ALA A 68 4.51 -22.82 5.54
N SER A 69 4.42 -22.96 6.87
CA SER A 69 5.25 -22.22 7.81
C SER A 69 5.87 -23.18 8.83
N GLY A 70 7.14 -22.98 9.15
CA GLY A 70 7.77 -23.50 10.35
C GLY A 70 7.24 -22.79 11.59
N GLY A 71 7.55 -23.31 12.77
CA GLY A 71 7.01 -22.84 14.05
C GLY A 71 6.92 -23.98 15.05
N LYS A 72 6.25 -23.75 16.19
CA LYS A 72 5.72 -24.86 17.00
C LYS A 72 4.56 -25.48 16.22
N GLY A 73 4.77 -26.67 15.70
CA GLY A 73 3.90 -27.20 14.65
C GLY A 73 4.34 -26.66 13.30
N THR A 74 4.82 -27.53 12.41
CA THR A 74 4.97 -27.18 10.99
C THR A 74 3.60 -27.26 10.34
N LYS A 75 3.11 -26.12 9.84
CA LYS A 75 1.70 -25.93 9.46
C LYS A 75 1.53 -25.76 7.96
N LEU A 76 0.39 -26.22 7.46
CA LEU A 76 -0.12 -25.94 6.12
C LEU A 76 -1.29 -24.95 6.20
N TRP A 77 -1.33 -24.02 5.27
CA TRP A 77 -2.31 -22.96 5.20
C TRP A 77 -2.91 -22.89 3.80
N ASP A 78 -4.21 -22.60 3.74
CA ASP A 78 -4.90 -22.29 2.49
C ASP A 78 -4.64 -20.83 2.11
N LEU A 79 -4.18 -20.58 0.89
CA LEU A 79 -3.82 -19.22 0.46
C LEU A 79 -5.05 -18.32 0.28
N ALA A 80 -6.17 -18.88 -0.18
CA ALA A 80 -7.37 -18.12 -0.50
C ALA A 80 -8.12 -17.68 0.76
N THR A 81 -8.37 -18.63 1.66
CA THR A 81 -9.11 -18.45 2.92
C THR A 81 -8.23 -17.97 4.07
N ARG A 82 -6.90 -18.18 3.96
CA ARG A 82 -5.90 -17.83 4.98
C ARG A 82 -6.07 -18.59 6.29
N GLN A 83 -6.73 -19.74 6.23
CA GLN A 83 -6.96 -20.59 7.38
C GLN A 83 -5.92 -21.71 7.45
N GLU A 84 -5.59 -22.10 8.68
CA GLU A 84 -4.80 -23.30 8.94
C GLU A 84 -5.58 -24.52 8.46
N ILE A 85 -4.94 -25.36 7.63
CA ILE A 85 -5.50 -26.62 7.14
C ILE A 85 -5.09 -27.74 8.09
N MET A 86 -3.80 -27.82 8.42
CA MET A 86 -3.26 -28.91 9.22
C MET A 86 -1.87 -28.62 9.80
N ILE A 87 -1.46 -29.49 10.74
CA ILE A 87 -0.14 -29.53 11.35
C ILE A 87 0.54 -30.85 10.94
N PHE A 88 1.71 -30.78 10.30
CA PHE A 88 2.47 -31.96 9.83
C PHE A 88 3.25 -32.65 10.95
N ASP A 89 3.96 -31.86 11.76
CA ASP A 89 4.73 -32.34 12.90
C ASP A 89 4.75 -31.23 13.96
N ASN A 90 4.83 -31.57 15.23
CA ASN A 90 4.91 -30.61 16.34
C ASN A 90 6.33 -30.06 16.55
N ASP A 91 7.32 -30.58 15.82
CA ASP A 91 8.71 -30.14 15.89
C ASP A 91 8.97 -28.79 15.17
N LYS A 92 10.07 -28.12 15.53
CA LYS A 92 10.49 -26.83 14.97
C LYS A 92 11.27 -27.04 13.68
N ALA A 93 10.64 -26.76 12.54
CA ALA A 93 11.31 -26.83 11.24
C ALA A 93 12.10 -25.55 10.90
N ALA A 94 13.40 -25.71 10.60
CA ALA A 94 14.27 -24.62 10.15
C ALA A 94 14.29 -24.49 8.61
N SER A 95 14.04 -25.59 7.89
CA SER A 95 13.98 -25.62 6.43
C SER A 95 12.82 -26.50 6.00
N ILE A 96 12.03 -26.02 5.03
CA ILE A 96 10.85 -26.70 4.51
C ILE A 96 10.83 -26.60 2.98
N ALA A 97 10.30 -27.61 2.32
CA ALA A 97 10.16 -27.66 0.87
C ALA A 97 9.00 -28.56 0.45
N PHE A 98 8.32 -28.21 -0.64
CA PHE A 98 7.39 -29.13 -1.32
C PHE A 98 8.11 -29.90 -2.42
N SER A 99 7.65 -31.12 -2.71
CA SER A 99 8.03 -31.80 -3.94
C SER A 99 7.54 -31.00 -5.16
N PRO A 100 8.22 -31.09 -6.32
CA PRO A 100 7.84 -30.33 -7.52
C PRO A 100 6.39 -30.57 -7.99
N ASP A 101 5.84 -31.76 -7.73
CA ASP A 101 4.45 -32.11 -8.03
C ASP A 101 3.45 -31.71 -6.93
N GLY A 102 3.93 -31.12 -5.83
CA GLY A 102 3.13 -30.65 -4.70
C GLY A 102 2.56 -31.76 -3.81
N LYS A 103 2.84 -33.04 -4.08
CA LYS A 103 2.25 -34.16 -3.33
C LYS A 103 2.92 -34.42 -1.99
N TYR A 104 4.18 -34.03 -1.84
CA TYR A 104 4.95 -34.31 -0.64
C TYR A 104 5.48 -33.03 -0.03
N PHE A 105 5.51 -33.02 1.30
CA PHE A 105 6.06 -31.96 2.11
C PHE A 105 7.27 -32.48 2.88
N LEU A 106 8.42 -31.83 2.70
CA LEU A 106 9.68 -32.15 3.37
C LEU A 106 9.99 -31.06 4.39
N TYR A 107 10.38 -31.46 5.59
CA TYR A 107 10.99 -30.53 6.54
C TYR A 107 12.28 -31.09 7.13
N ALA A 108 13.12 -30.17 7.62
CA ALA A 108 14.30 -30.46 8.42
C ALA A 108 14.33 -29.59 9.68
N SER A 109 14.70 -30.21 10.79
CA SER A 109 15.00 -29.58 12.07
C SER A 109 16.44 -29.88 12.49
N PRO A 110 17.23 -28.86 12.87
CA PRO A 110 18.59 -29.05 13.36
C PRO A 110 18.64 -29.58 14.80
N GLY A 111 17.53 -29.62 15.54
CA GLY A 111 17.53 -29.91 16.98
C GLY A 111 18.11 -28.77 17.84
N PRO A 112 17.94 -28.78 19.17
CA PRO A 112 18.41 -27.73 20.06
C PRO A 112 19.93 -27.78 20.25
N LEU A 113 20.53 -26.59 20.40
CA LEU A 113 21.91 -26.44 20.83
C LEU A 113 21.99 -26.45 22.37
N PRO A 114 22.89 -27.25 22.98
CA PRO A 114 23.77 -28.24 22.36
C PRO A 114 23.06 -29.55 21.93
N VAL A 115 23.51 -30.14 20.81
CA VAL A 115 22.88 -31.23 20.00
C VAL A 115 22.50 -32.51 20.77
N PHE A 116 22.97 -32.69 22.00
CA PHE A 116 22.60 -33.81 22.87
C PHE A 116 21.27 -33.59 23.62
N LEU A 117 20.70 -32.39 23.57
CA LEU A 117 19.35 -32.10 24.06
C LEU A 117 18.28 -32.64 23.10
N LYS A 118 17.12 -33.03 23.63
CA LYS A 118 15.96 -33.45 22.82
C LYS A 118 15.13 -32.22 22.42
N PRO A 119 14.47 -32.24 21.23
CA PRO A 119 14.41 -33.33 20.25
C PRO A 119 15.69 -33.46 19.42
N LYS A 120 16.00 -34.67 18.93
CA LYS A 120 17.15 -34.89 18.05
C LYS A 120 16.93 -34.18 16.70
N PRO A 121 17.99 -33.87 15.93
CA PRO A 121 17.85 -33.42 14.56
C PRO A 121 16.99 -34.40 13.74
N THR A 122 16.02 -33.87 12.99
CA THR A 122 15.06 -34.67 12.20
C THR A 122 14.96 -34.17 10.77
N MET A 123 14.73 -35.09 9.83
CA MET A 123 14.37 -34.76 8.46
C MET A 123 13.33 -35.76 7.99
N LYS A 124 12.16 -35.28 7.58
CA LYS A 124 11.00 -36.13 7.31
C LYS A 124 10.19 -35.63 6.11
N THR A 125 9.58 -36.57 5.40
CA THR A 125 8.61 -36.30 4.34
C THR A 125 7.22 -36.77 4.75
N PHE A 126 6.22 -35.95 4.42
CA PHE A 126 4.81 -36.18 4.64
C PHE A 126 4.05 -36.13 3.32
N ASP A 127 2.92 -36.83 3.24
CA ASP A 127 1.92 -36.58 2.21
C ASP A 127 1.29 -35.20 2.48
N ALA A 128 1.36 -34.31 1.49
CA ALA A 128 0.92 -32.93 1.62
C ALA A 128 -0.61 -32.79 1.77
N ALA A 129 -1.38 -33.78 1.29
CA ALA A 129 -2.83 -33.75 1.35
C ALA A 129 -3.37 -34.37 2.64
N THR A 130 -2.73 -35.44 3.14
CA THR A 130 -3.20 -36.17 4.33
C THR A 130 -2.39 -35.88 5.59
N GLY A 131 -1.25 -35.20 5.49
CA GLY A 131 -0.33 -34.95 6.60
C GLY A 131 0.31 -36.20 7.19
N ARG A 132 0.23 -37.33 6.46
CA ARG A 132 0.74 -38.61 6.93
C ARG A 132 2.25 -38.64 6.72
N GLU A 133 3.01 -38.99 7.74
CA GLU A 133 4.45 -39.26 7.62
C GLU A 133 4.69 -40.42 6.64
N ILE A 134 5.55 -40.20 5.65
CA ILE A 134 5.91 -41.17 4.60
C ILE A 134 7.35 -41.67 4.80
N ILE A 135 8.29 -40.76 5.10
CA ILE A 135 9.72 -41.09 5.23
C ILE A 135 10.32 -40.35 6.42
N ASP A 136 11.11 -41.07 7.22
CA ASP A 136 12.02 -40.54 8.23
C ASP A 136 13.47 -40.81 7.77
N PHE A 137 14.18 -39.75 7.38
CA PHE A 137 15.53 -39.84 6.82
C PHE A 137 16.56 -40.02 7.94
N LYS A 138 16.75 -41.26 8.36
CA LYS A 138 17.67 -41.60 9.45
C LYS A 138 19.12 -41.46 9.00
N THR A 139 19.90 -40.72 9.78
CA THR A 139 21.35 -40.68 9.65
C THR A 139 21.97 -41.83 10.44
N GLN A 140 23.16 -42.29 10.04
CA GLN A 140 23.94 -43.19 10.91
C GLN A 140 24.19 -42.49 12.27
N PRO A 141 24.21 -43.23 13.39
CA PRO A 141 24.37 -42.64 14.72
C PRO A 141 25.78 -42.08 14.88
N THR A 142 26.00 -40.84 14.44
CA THR A 142 27.18 -40.04 14.74
C THR A 142 26.78 -38.89 15.67
N PRO A 143 27.58 -38.52 16.68
CA PRO A 143 27.07 -37.76 17.84
C PRO A 143 26.73 -36.27 17.63
N ALA A 144 26.74 -35.70 16.41
CA ALA A 144 26.70 -34.24 16.26
C ALA A 144 26.21 -33.68 14.90
N TRP A 145 25.34 -34.37 14.16
CA TRP A 145 24.91 -33.88 12.83
C TRP A 145 23.54 -33.18 12.85
N GLU A 146 23.52 -31.90 12.49
CA GLU A 146 22.33 -31.05 12.33
C GLU A 146 21.88 -30.95 10.86
N PHE A 147 20.57 -30.80 10.61
CA PHE A 147 20.01 -30.50 9.30
C PHE A 147 19.61 -29.01 9.21
N TRP A 148 20.33 -28.24 8.40
CA TRP A 148 20.08 -26.79 8.25
C TRP A 148 19.35 -26.44 6.96
N ALA A 149 19.52 -27.23 5.90
CA ALA A 149 18.94 -26.95 4.60
C ALA A 149 18.54 -28.22 3.88
N VAL A 150 17.40 -28.17 3.19
CA VAL A 150 16.90 -29.25 2.34
C VAL A 150 16.38 -28.73 1.01
N ALA A 151 16.48 -29.55 -0.04
CA ALA A 151 15.89 -29.28 -1.35
C ALA A 151 15.51 -30.58 -2.07
N TYR A 152 14.41 -30.56 -2.84
CA TYR A 152 14.09 -31.60 -3.81
C TYR A 152 14.80 -31.37 -5.14
N SER A 153 15.12 -32.46 -5.84
CA SER A 153 15.46 -32.39 -7.27
C SER A 153 14.24 -31.98 -8.10
N PRO A 154 14.40 -31.36 -9.28
CA PRO A 154 13.29 -30.95 -10.14
C PRO A 154 12.39 -32.10 -10.60
N ASP A 155 12.93 -33.32 -10.68
CA ASP A 155 12.18 -34.53 -11.00
C ASP A 155 11.56 -35.22 -9.78
N GLY A 156 11.77 -34.68 -8.57
CA GLY A 156 11.25 -35.19 -7.31
C GLY A 156 11.85 -36.50 -6.82
N LYS A 157 12.83 -37.08 -7.53
CA LYS A 157 13.40 -38.40 -7.19
C LYS A 157 14.46 -38.34 -6.11
N TYR A 158 15.06 -37.17 -5.88
CA TYR A 158 16.12 -37.01 -4.93
C TYR A 158 15.84 -35.87 -3.96
N VAL A 159 16.38 -36.02 -2.74
CA VAL A 159 16.47 -34.95 -1.75
C VAL A 159 17.96 -34.66 -1.51
N LEU A 160 18.30 -33.38 -1.36
CA LEU A 160 19.61 -32.93 -0.95
C LEU A 160 19.50 -32.29 0.43
N SER A 161 20.40 -32.66 1.34
CA SER A 161 20.48 -32.05 2.67
C SER A 161 21.86 -31.47 2.94
N GLY A 162 21.91 -30.29 3.57
CA GLY A 162 23.12 -29.68 4.12
C GLY A 162 23.11 -29.64 5.65
N GLY A 163 24.28 -29.85 6.25
CA GLY A 163 24.44 -29.85 7.71
C GLY A 163 25.85 -29.49 8.18
N THR A 164 26.23 -29.96 9.36
CA THR A 164 27.43 -29.55 10.11
C THR A 164 28.77 -29.63 9.34
N ASP A 165 29.00 -30.70 8.58
CA ASP A 165 30.28 -30.96 7.88
C ASP A 165 30.14 -31.70 6.55
N LYS A 166 28.91 -31.86 6.06
CA LYS A 166 28.61 -32.64 4.85
C LYS A 166 27.31 -32.25 4.18
N MET A 167 27.28 -32.58 2.89
CA MET A 167 26.12 -32.55 2.04
C MET A 167 25.77 -34.00 1.63
N VAL A 168 24.50 -34.37 1.69
CA VAL A 168 24.05 -35.75 1.40
C VAL A 168 22.90 -35.74 0.41
N LEU A 169 23.02 -36.60 -0.60
CA LEU A 169 22.00 -36.88 -1.61
C LEU A 169 21.26 -38.16 -1.21
N TRP A 170 19.95 -38.09 -1.18
CA TRP A 170 19.05 -39.14 -0.73
C TRP A 170 18.13 -39.56 -1.86
N ASP A 171 17.75 -40.83 -1.88
CA ASP A 171 16.63 -41.31 -2.68
C ASP A 171 15.33 -40.87 -2.00
N ALA A 172 14.52 -40.07 -2.69
CA ALA A 172 13.32 -39.46 -2.11
C ALA A 172 12.19 -40.45 -1.83
N SER A 173 12.25 -41.68 -2.35
CA SER A 173 11.21 -42.68 -2.20
C SER A 173 11.51 -43.68 -1.07
N SER A 174 12.78 -44.02 -0.90
CA SER A 174 13.24 -45.02 0.07
C SER A 174 13.86 -44.40 1.32
N GLY A 175 14.25 -43.11 1.27
CA GLY A 175 14.96 -42.45 2.36
C GLY A 175 16.42 -42.87 2.51
N ASN A 176 16.95 -43.68 1.59
CA ASN A 176 18.33 -44.16 1.64
C ASN A 176 19.31 -43.08 1.15
N SER A 177 20.46 -42.96 1.83
CA SER A 177 21.54 -42.10 1.34
C SER A 177 22.23 -42.73 0.13
N ILE A 178 22.41 -41.94 -0.93
CA ILE A 178 23.02 -42.35 -2.19
C ILE A 178 24.49 -41.91 -2.23
N ARG A 179 24.76 -40.67 -1.84
CA ARG A 179 26.09 -40.03 -1.89
C ARG A 179 26.25 -39.03 -0.76
N THR A 180 27.50 -38.85 -0.32
CA THR A 180 27.90 -37.88 0.69
C THR A 180 29.15 -37.14 0.20
N ALA A 181 29.13 -35.82 0.26
CA ALA A 181 30.27 -34.95 0.06
C ALA A 181 30.65 -34.29 1.38
N LYS A 182 31.92 -34.41 1.79
CA LYS A 182 32.45 -33.70 2.96
C LYS A 182 32.86 -32.28 2.57
N VAL A 183 32.60 -31.34 3.46
CA VAL A 183 32.89 -29.91 3.29
C VAL A 183 33.45 -29.35 4.59
N ASN A 184 34.15 -28.23 4.50
CA ASN A 184 34.66 -27.55 5.68
C ASN A 184 33.55 -26.61 6.19
N GLY A 185 33.15 -26.76 7.46
CA GLY A 185 32.13 -25.91 8.07
C GLY A 185 30.69 -26.29 7.76
N VAL A 186 29.76 -25.52 8.33
CA VAL A 186 28.32 -25.80 8.33
C VAL A 186 27.70 -25.35 7.02
N ILE A 187 26.99 -26.23 6.32
CA ILE A 187 26.21 -25.90 5.13
C ILE A 187 24.82 -25.43 5.57
N ARG A 188 24.55 -24.14 5.36
CA ARG A 188 23.29 -23.48 5.72
C ARG A 188 22.31 -23.34 4.55
N ALA A 189 22.76 -23.58 3.32
CA ALA A 189 21.92 -23.47 2.15
C ALA A 189 22.31 -24.47 1.07
N VAL A 190 21.31 -25.08 0.43
CA VAL A 190 21.47 -25.96 -0.72
C VAL A 190 20.37 -25.68 -1.76
N ALA A 191 20.65 -25.94 -3.04
CA ALA A 191 19.66 -25.84 -4.13
C ALA A 191 20.03 -26.77 -5.28
N PHE A 192 19.03 -27.29 -6.01
CA PHE A 192 19.23 -27.94 -7.31
C PHE A 192 19.09 -26.95 -8.46
N SER A 193 19.83 -27.18 -9.55
CA SER A 193 19.61 -26.48 -10.82
C SER A 193 18.28 -26.91 -11.45
N PRO A 194 17.64 -26.05 -12.27
CA PRO A 194 16.37 -26.37 -12.92
C PRO A 194 16.40 -27.63 -13.81
N ASP A 195 17.56 -27.93 -14.42
CA ASP A 195 17.80 -29.14 -15.22
C ASP A 195 18.15 -30.39 -14.37
N GLY A 196 18.40 -30.21 -13.07
CA GLY A 196 18.80 -31.28 -12.16
C GLY A 196 20.24 -31.77 -12.32
N GLU A 197 21.05 -31.15 -13.19
CA GLU A 197 22.43 -31.58 -13.45
C GLU A 197 23.43 -31.12 -12.39
N TYR A 198 23.12 -30.02 -11.70
CA TYR A 198 23.99 -29.38 -10.72
C TYR A 198 23.28 -29.10 -9.40
N VAL A 199 24.09 -28.94 -8.35
CA VAL A 199 23.64 -28.45 -7.04
C VAL A 199 24.53 -27.33 -6.55
N LEU A 200 23.94 -26.38 -5.83
CA LEU A 200 24.65 -25.34 -5.09
C LEU A 200 24.68 -25.67 -3.60
N SER A 201 25.77 -25.31 -2.95
CA SER A 201 25.85 -25.26 -1.48
C SER A 201 26.52 -23.97 -1.00
N GLY A 202 26.10 -23.45 0.13
CA GLY A 202 26.74 -22.33 0.82
C GLY A 202 26.78 -22.54 2.33
N GLY A 203 27.85 -22.09 2.98
CA GLY A 203 28.07 -22.32 4.40
C GLY A 203 28.93 -21.29 5.12
N THR A 204 29.32 -21.63 6.35
CA THR A 204 30.10 -20.77 7.27
C THR A 204 31.57 -20.64 6.89
N ASP A 205 32.03 -21.38 5.88
CA ASP A 205 33.38 -21.29 5.33
C ASP A 205 33.51 -20.30 4.17
N ASN A 206 32.54 -19.38 4.07
CA ASN A 206 32.57 -18.23 3.16
C ASN A 206 32.56 -18.59 1.67
N THR A 207 32.24 -19.84 1.32
CA THR A 207 32.35 -20.35 -0.05
C THR A 207 31.00 -20.82 -0.57
N VAL A 208 30.59 -20.33 -1.75
CA VAL A 208 29.52 -20.93 -2.55
C VAL A 208 30.14 -21.98 -3.47
N ARG A 209 29.53 -23.16 -3.57
CA ARG A 209 30.06 -24.26 -4.39
C ARG A 209 29.03 -24.77 -5.36
N LEU A 210 29.46 -25.03 -6.59
CA LEU A 210 28.72 -25.74 -7.63
C LEU A 210 29.24 -27.17 -7.70
N TRP A 211 28.34 -28.15 -7.64
CA TRP A 211 28.65 -29.56 -7.72
C TRP A 211 27.88 -30.21 -8.85
N ASN A 212 28.41 -31.29 -9.42
CA ASN A 212 27.63 -32.16 -10.28
C ASN A 212 26.65 -32.98 -9.41
N ALA A 213 25.36 -32.93 -9.72
CA ALA A 213 24.32 -33.54 -8.91
C ALA A 213 24.41 -35.07 -8.85
N LYS A 214 24.86 -35.70 -9.94
CA LYS A 214 24.88 -37.17 -10.08
C LYS A 214 25.91 -37.84 -9.18
N ASN A 215 27.07 -37.21 -8.99
CA ASN A 215 28.20 -37.80 -8.27
C ASN A 215 28.70 -36.96 -7.08
N LEU A 216 28.13 -35.76 -6.86
CA LEU A 216 28.57 -34.77 -5.89
C LEU A 216 30.07 -34.40 -5.99
N THR A 217 30.61 -34.37 -7.21
CA THR A 217 31.97 -33.85 -7.44
C THR A 217 31.93 -32.33 -7.59
N LEU A 218 32.87 -31.65 -6.93
CA LEU A 218 33.02 -30.19 -7.00
C LEU A 218 33.35 -29.76 -8.43
N VAL A 219 32.57 -28.83 -8.97
CA VAL A 219 32.76 -28.26 -10.31
C VAL A 219 33.41 -26.88 -10.22
N LYS A 220 32.94 -26.03 -9.30
CA LYS A 220 33.44 -24.66 -9.15
C LYS A 220 33.20 -24.12 -7.74
N GLU A 221 34.07 -23.21 -7.29
CA GLU A 221 33.90 -22.43 -6.07
C GLU A 221 33.78 -20.93 -6.40
N PHE A 222 32.94 -20.23 -5.64
CA PHE A 222 32.78 -18.78 -5.72
C PHE A 222 33.06 -18.19 -4.34
N VAL A 223 34.04 -17.30 -4.28
CA VAL A 223 34.57 -16.69 -3.05
C VAL A 223 34.29 -15.19 -3.08
N GLY A 224 33.91 -14.63 -1.92
CA GLY A 224 33.72 -13.18 -1.78
C GLY A 224 32.57 -12.75 -0.86
N HIS A 225 31.84 -13.69 -0.28
CA HIS A 225 30.91 -13.45 0.84
C HIS A 225 31.56 -13.76 2.18
N GLU A 226 30.96 -13.26 3.25
CA GLU A 226 31.12 -13.79 4.60
C GLU A 226 29.87 -14.60 4.95
N SER A 227 30.04 -15.83 5.45
CA SER A 227 29.01 -16.80 5.89
C SER A 227 27.72 -16.84 5.05
N ILE A 228 27.53 -17.87 4.23
CA ILE A 228 26.43 -17.93 3.28
C ILE A 228 25.19 -18.55 3.94
N TRP A 229 24.04 -17.88 3.79
CA TRP A 229 22.75 -18.28 4.38
C TRP A 229 21.69 -18.66 3.37
N SER A 230 21.85 -18.27 2.11
CA SER A 230 20.97 -18.70 1.03
C SER A 230 21.73 -18.87 -0.26
N VAL A 231 21.30 -19.86 -1.05
CA VAL A 231 21.71 -20.07 -2.45
C VAL A 231 20.48 -20.39 -3.29
N ALA A 232 20.47 -19.96 -4.54
CA ALA A 232 19.44 -20.32 -5.51
C ALA A 232 20.01 -20.28 -6.93
N PHE A 233 19.43 -21.06 -7.84
CA PHE A 233 19.68 -20.91 -9.27
C PHE A 233 18.69 -19.92 -9.89
N SER A 234 19.12 -19.19 -10.93
CA SER A 234 18.18 -18.50 -11.81
C SER A 234 17.29 -19.51 -12.54
N PRO A 235 16.06 -19.14 -12.93
CA PRO A 235 15.15 -20.05 -13.63
C PRO A 235 15.71 -20.59 -14.96
N ASP A 236 16.57 -19.80 -15.62
CA ASP A 236 17.28 -20.19 -16.85
C ASP A 236 18.55 -21.04 -16.60
N GLY A 237 18.89 -21.32 -15.34
CA GLY A 237 20.05 -22.10 -14.93
C GLY A 237 21.40 -21.43 -15.16
N ARG A 238 21.46 -20.17 -15.62
CA ARG A 238 22.72 -19.50 -16.00
C ARG A 238 23.46 -18.86 -14.82
N TYR A 239 22.75 -18.47 -13.78
CA TYR A 239 23.28 -17.73 -12.66
C TYR A 239 23.05 -18.45 -11.33
N ALA A 240 23.99 -18.29 -10.40
CA ALA A 240 23.78 -18.56 -8.98
C ALA A 240 23.52 -17.27 -8.23
N LEU A 241 22.58 -17.31 -7.29
CA LEU A 241 22.32 -16.28 -6.30
C LEU A 241 22.89 -16.74 -4.96
N SER A 242 23.48 -15.84 -4.19
CA SER A 242 23.85 -16.09 -2.80
C SER A 242 23.61 -14.88 -1.90
N GLY A 243 23.18 -15.13 -0.67
CA GLY A 243 23.05 -14.12 0.39
C GLY A 243 23.99 -14.41 1.56
N GLY A 244 24.77 -13.41 1.99
CA GLY A 244 25.76 -13.53 3.07
C GLY A 244 25.36 -12.81 4.37
N ILE A 245 26.20 -12.94 5.40
CA ILE A 245 26.09 -12.14 6.64
C ILE A 245 26.57 -10.70 6.45
N ASP A 246 27.37 -10.49 5.40
CA ASP A 246 27.90 -9.19 4.95
C ASP A 246 26.81 -8.20 4.47
N GLY A 247 25.54 -8.60 4.50
CA GLY A 247 24.40 -7.79 4.04
C GLY A 247 24.28 -7.71 2.52
N ASN A 248 25.12 -8.42 1.77
CA ASN A 248 25.11 -8.41 0.32
C ASN A 248 24.38 -9.62 -0.23
N ILE A 249 23.81 -9.43 -1.42
CA ILE A 249 23.38 -10.50 -2.30
C ILE A 249 24.28 -10.46 -3.52
N LYS A 250 24.85 -11.60 -3.92
CA LYS A 250 25.68 -11.70 -5.12
C LYS A 250 25.01 -12.59 -6.14
N ILE A 251 25.17 -12.19 -7.40
CA ILE A 251 24.78 -12.98 -8.56
C ILE A 251 26.07 -13.39 -9.28
N TRP A 252 26.25 -14.68 -9.50
CA TRP A 252 27.42 -15.29 -10.10
C TRP A 252 27.06 -15.86 -11.46
N ASP A 253 27.88 -15.57 -12.46
CA ASP A 253 27.78 -16.19 -13.76
C ASP A 253 28.45 -17.57 -13.71
N LEU A 254 27.65 -18.63 -13.89
CA LEU A 254 28.13 -20.01 -13.70
C LEU A 254 29.14 -20.42 -14.77
N ALA A 255 29.00 -19.91 -16.00
CA ALA A 255 29.88 -20.22 -17.11
C ALA A 255 31.29 -19.66 -16.87
N SER A 256 31.39 -18.35 -16.65
CA SER A 256 32.65 -17.64 -16.41
C SER A 256 33.24 -17.89 -15.02
N GLY A 257 32.39 -18.17 -14.01
CA GLY A 257 32.82 -18.23 -12.62
C GLY A 257 32.96 -16.87 -11.93
N SER A 258 32.61 -15.78 -12.62
CA SER A 258 32.80 -14.42 -12.11
C SER A 258 31.57 -13.90 -11.38
N GLN A 259 31.79 -13.01 -10.41
CA GLN A 259 30.72 -12.24 -9.80
C GLN A 259 30.15 -11.27 -10.85
N TRP A 260 28.90 -11.49 -11.26
CA TRP A 260 28.24 -10.66 -12.26
C TRP A 260 27.67 -9.39 -11.65
N LYS A 261 27.05 -9.48 -10.46
CA LYS A 261 26.39 -8.33 -9.83
C LYS A 261 26.33 -8.46 -8.30
N ILE A 262 26.31 -7.30 -7.62
CA ILE A 262 26.06 -7.18 -6.18
C ILE A 262 24.79 -6.36 -6.01
N LEU A 263 23.86 -6.86 -5.18
CA LEU A 263 22.70 -6.14 -4.70
C LEU A 263 22.98 -5.77 -3.24
N ALA A 264 23.31 -4.51 -2.99
CA ALA A 264 23.68 -4.00 -1.68
C ALA A 264 22.56 -3.11 -1.12
N GLY A 265 22.26 -3.25 0.16
CA GLY A 265 21.31 -2.34 0.83
C GLY A 265 20.77 -2.83 2.16
N HIS A 266 20.81 -4.14 2.43
CA HIS A 266 20.53 -4.64 3.77
C HIS A 266 21.63 -4.20 4.74
N THR A 267 21.25 -3.82 5.96
CA THR A 267 22.23 -3.52 7.00
C THR A 267 22.92 -4.82 7.40
N GLY A 268 24.25 -4.89 7.25
CA GLY A 268 25.03 -6.04 7.73
C GLY A 268 24.71 -6.33 9.19
N VAL A 269 24.67 -7.61 9.55
CA VAL A 269 24.22 -8.06 10.87
C VAL A 269 25.42 -8.41 11.74
N SER A 270 25.48 -7.88 12.96
CA SER A 270 26.62 -8.07 13.87
C SER A 270 26.58 -9.39 14.65
N SER A 271 25.47 -10.13 14.62
CA SER A 271 25.35 -11.43 15.31
C SER A 271 25.42 -12.60 14.33
N ALA A 272 26.26 -13.57 14.66
CA ALA A 272 26.59 -14.76 13.88
C ALA A 272 25.42 -15.72 13.56
N GLU A 273 24.21 -15.43 14.03
CA GLU A 273 22.98 -16.22 13.83
C GLU A 273 22.05 -15.63 12.77
N LEU A 274 22.48 -14.57 12.09
CA LEU A 274 21.65 -13.78 11.18
C LEU A 274 22.29 -13.79 9.78
N GLY A 275 21.48 -13.79 8.73
CA GLY A 275 21.98 -13.64 7.37
C GLY A 275 20.87 -13.46 6.35
N ILE A 276 21.27 -13.29 5.09
CA ILE A 276 20.37 -12.93 4.01
C ILE A 276 19.73 -14.17 3.40
N SER A 277 18.39 -14.18 3.33
CA SER A 277 17.63 -15.14 2.52
C SER A 277 17.19 -14.44 1.23
N ALA A 278 17.49 -15.02 0.07
CA ALA A 278 17.09 -14.47 -1.22
C ALA A 278 16.65 -15.56 -2.21
N LYS A 279 15.74 -15.21 -3.13
CA LYS A 279 15.27 -16.06 -4.23
C LYS A 279 15.05 -15.24 -5.50
N PHE A 280 15.20 -15.88 -6.66
CA PHE A 280 14.72 -15.32 -7.92
C PHE A 280 13.20 -15.37 -8.00
N PHE A 281 12.63 -14.39 -8.68
CA PHE A 281 11.26 -14.50 -9.19
C PHE A 281 11.19 -15.59 -10.27
N PRO A 282 10.02 -16.21 -10.49
CA PRO A 282 9.84 -17.25 -11.51
C PRO A 282 10.25 -16.82 -12.93
N ASP A 283 10.13 -15.52 -13.25
CA ASP A 283 10.51 -14.95 -14.54
C ASP A 283 12.01 -14.62 -14.67
N GLY A 284 12.76 -14.74 -13.58
CA GLY A 284 14.20 -14.45 -13.49
C GLY A 284 14.57 -12.96 -13.59
N LYS A 285 13.60 -12.04 -13.72
CA LYS A 285 13.88 -10.60 -13.88
C LYS A 285 14.13 -9.90 -12.54
N TYR A 286 13.60 -10.46 -11.46
CA TYR A 286 13.70 -9.89 -10.13
C TYR A 286 14.26 -10.88 -9.12
N VAL A 287 14.77 -10.34 -8.02
CA VAL A 287 15.14 -11.08 -6.81
C VAL A 287 14.35 -10.54 -5.64
N ILE A 288 13.85 -11.42 -4.78
CA ILE A 288 13.31 -11.09 -3.47
C ILE A 288 14.35 -11.40 -2.39
N SER A 289 14.49 -10.56 -1.38
CA SER A 289 15.41 -10.81 -0.26
C SER A 289 14.92 -10.26 1.09
N VAL A 290 15.47 -10.84 2.15
CA VAL A 290 15.26 -10.45 3.55
C VAL A 290 16.57 -10.61 4.34
N GLY A 291 16.70 -9.90 5.46
CA GLY A 291 17.82 -10.05 6.42
C GLY A 291 17.93 -8.92 7.45
N ASP A 292 17.18 -7.84 7.26
CA ASP A 292 16.86 -6.83 8.26
C ASP A 292 15.32 -6.83 8.47
N ALA A 293 14.75 -5.75 9.02
CA ALA A 293 13.30 -5.62 9.15
C ALA A 293 12.54 -5.48 7.81
N SER A 294 13.26 -5.42 6.68
CA SER A 294 12.69 -5.20 5.36
C SER A 294 12.74 -6.42 4.47
N THR A 295 11.69 -6.56 3.66
CA THR A 295 11.63 -7.46 2.50
C THR A 295 11.82 -6.61 1.24
N ARG A 296 12.81 -6.93 0.40
CA ARG A 296 13.23 -6.09 -0.73
C ARG A 296 13.15 -6.80 -2.07
N ILE A 297 12.70 -6.08 -3.09
CA ILE A 297 12.68 -6.54 -4.48
C ILE A 297 13.76 -5.80 -5.26
N TRP A 298 14.54 -6.53 -6.05
CA TRP A 298 15.65 -6.02 -6.83
C TRP A 298 15.47 -6.35 -8.30
N ASN A 299 15.80 -5.43 -9.18
CA ASN A 299 15.89 -5.72 -10.60
C ASN A 299 17.23 -6.39 -10.90
N VAL A 300 17.20 -7.60 -11.47
CA VAL A 300 18.40 -8.41 -11.74
C VAL A 300 19.32 -7.72 -12.74
N SER A 301 18.76 -7.09 -13.77
CA SER A 301 19.54 -6.45 -14.84
C SER A 301 20.24 -5.17 -14.38
N THR A 302 19.52 -4.30 -13.67
CA THR A 302 20.08 -3.00 -13.22
C THR A 302 20.84 -3.13 -11.91
N GLY A 303 20.43 -4.03 -11.01
CA GLY A 303 20.92 -4.14 -9.64
C GLY A 303 20.29 -3.13 -8.68
N GLU A 304 19.30 -2.37 -9.15
CA GLU A 304 18.61 -1.37 -8.35
C GLU A 304 17.49 -2.00 -7.50
N GLU A 305 17.32 -1.50 -6.27
CA GLU A 305 16.14 -1.79 -5.45
C GLU A 305 14.89 -1.24 -6.15
N VAL A 306 13.90 -2.09 -6.38
CA VAL A 306 12.59 -1.71 -6.91
C VAL A 306 11.72 -1.18 -5.78
N ALA A 307 11.63 -1.95 -4.69
CA ALA A 307 10.84 -1.62 -3.52
C ALA A 307 11.36 -2.29 -2.25
N SER A 308 11.05 -1.67 -1.12
CA SER A 308 11.29 -2.17 0.24
C SER A 308 9.98 -2.16 1.03
N MET A 309 9.66 -3.30 1.65
CA MET A 309 8.42 -3.57 2.37
C MET A 309 8.74 -3.86 3.84
N ILE A 310 8.05 -3.19 4.75
CA ILE A 310 8.22 -3.32 6.20
C ILE A 310 6.85 -3.50 6.83
N ALA A 311 6.72 -4.49 7.72
CA ALA A 311 5.56 -4.66 8.57
C ALA A 311 5.95 -4.39 10.02
N PHE A 312 5.08 -3.72 10.74
CA PHE A 312 5.28 -3.34 12.15
C PHE A 312 4.50 -4.30 13.07
N GLU A 313 4.89 -4.35 14.34
CA GLU A 313 4.30 -5.22 15.35
C GLU A 313 2.82 -4.91 15.62
N ASP A 314 2.41 -3.66 15.47
CA ASP A 314 1.02 -3.21 15.65
C ASP A 314 0.10 -3.55 14.47
N GLY A 315 0.62 -4.27 13.47
CA GLY A 315 -0.13 -4.65 12.28
C GLY A 315 -0.10 -3.59 11.17
N GLU A 316 0.53 -2.44 11.38
CA GLU A 316 0.75 -1.47 10.30
C GLU A 316 1.84 -1.97 9.33
N TRP A 317 1.94 -1.34 8.16
CA TRP A 317 2.93 -1.66 7.15
C TRP A 317 3.18 -0.48 6.21
N ILE A 318 4.34 -0.52 5.57
CA ILE A 318 4.73 0.45 4.54
C ILE A 318 5.51 -0.25 3.42
N ILE A 319 5.27 0.18 2.18
CA ILE A 319 6.06 -0.19 1.00
C ILE A 319 6.60 1.09 0.38
N THR A 320 7.89 1.12 0.09
CA THR A 320 8.59 2.30 -0.45
C THR A 320 9.38 1.93 -1.70
N THR A 321 9.31 2.76 -2.74
CA THR A 321 10.11 2.62 -3.98
C THR A 321 11.44 3.36 -3.85
N ALA A 322 12.43 3.03 -4.70
CA ALA A 322 13.71 3.76 -4.75
C ALA A 322 13.55 5.28 -4.95
N ASN A 323 12.54 5.73 -5.71
CA ASN A 323 12.25 7.15 -5.91
C ASN A 323 11.57 7.83 -4.70
N GLY A 324 11.18 7.05 -3.68
CA GLY A 324 10.55 7.51 -2.44
C GLY A 324 9.03 7.56 -2.45
N TYR A 325 8.38 7.14 -3.54
CA TYR A 325 6.94 6.91 -3.53
C TYR A 325 6.61 5.75 -2.60
N TYR A 326 5.49 5.85 -1.89
CA TYR A 326 5.10 4.86 -0.90
C TYR A 326 3.60 4.57 -0.87
N ALA A 327 3.31 3.38 -0.35
CA ALA A 327 2.00 2.89 0.04
C ALA A 327 2.09 2.46 1.50
N SER A 328 1.02 2.65 2.26
CA SER A 328 1.00 2.25 3.66
C SER A 328 -0.41 1.90 4.10
N SER A 329 -0.49 1.16 5.20
CA SER A 329 -1.68 1.12 6.05
C SER A 329 -1.98 2.52 6.65
N PRO A 330 -3.15 2.72 7.29
CA PRO A 330 -3.59 4.04 7.73
C PRO A 330 -2.61 4.82 8.61
N LYS A 331 -1.79 4.13 9.40
CA LYS A 331 -0.79 4.75 10.28
C LYS A 331 0.65 4.34 9.96
N GLY A 332 0.87 3.37 9.08
CA GLY A 332 2.22 2.83 8.80
C GLY A 332 3.23 3.86 8.30
N ASP A 333 2.78 4.93 7.64
CA ASP A 333 3.68 5.99 7.19
C ASP A 333 4.14 6.94 8.30
N GLN A 334 3.50 6.96 9.46
CA GLN A 334 3.95 7.76 10.61
C GLN A 334 5.30 7.29 11.17
N TYR A 335 5.64 6.03 10.91
CA TYR A 335 6.89 5.40 11.35
C TYR A 335 8.05 5.62 10.40
N LEU A 336 7.82 6.27 9.26
CA LEU A 336 8.86 6.63 8.32
C LEU A 336 9.21 8.11 8.47
N SER A 337 10.50 8.42 8.57
CA SER A 337 11.02 9.73 8.24
C SER A 337 12.00 9.68 7.09
N VAL A 338 12.08 10.80 6.39
CA VAL A 338 12.85 10.92 5.17
C VAL A 338 13.89 12.01 5.35
N LYS A 339 15.16 11.67 5.11
CA LYS A 339 16.26 12.66 5.12
C LYS A 339 16.45 13.25 3.73
N VAL A 340 16.16 14.55 3.59
CA VAL A 340 16.35 15.35 2.38
C VAL A 340 17.37 16.46 2.68
N GLY A 341 18.48 16.50 1.94
CA GLY A 341 19.55 17.48 2.18
C GLY A 341 20.14 17.43 3.60
N GLY A 342 20.15 16.26 4.24
CA GLY A 342 20.65 16.08 5.61
C GLY A 342 19.67 16.47 6.72
N LYS A 343 18.51 17.03 6.39
CA LYS A 343 17.43 17.32 7.35
C LYS A 343 16.36 16.24 7.31
N GLU A 344 15.81 15.93 8.47
CA GLU A 344 14.74 14.95 8.62
C GLU A 344 13.37 15.62 8.44
N TYR A 345 12.50 14.99 7.65
CA TYR A 345 11.13 15.41 7.41
C TYR A 345 10.18 14.25 7.68
N SER A 346 8.96 14.57 8.12
CA SER A 346 7.91 13.55 8.26
C SER A 346 7.31 13.21 6.90
N THR A 347 6.79 11.99 6.78
CA THR A 347 5.99 11.56 5.63
C THR A 347 4.79 12.46 5.36
N GLU A 348 4.20 13.05 6.41
CA GLU A 348 3.10 14.00 6.27
C GLU A 348 3.48 15.22 5.42
N GLN A 349 4.72 15.71 5.55
CA GLN A 349 5.18 16.85 4.77
C GLN A 349 5.29 16.55 3.27
N LEU A 350 5.49 15.29 2.92
CA LEU A 350 5.68 14.81 1.56
C LEU A 350 4.45 14.08 1.00
N ARG A 351 3.41 13.88 1.82
CA ARG A 351 2.31 12.95 1.53
C ARG A 351 1.57 13.27 0.24
N GLU A 352 1.22 14.54 -0.01
CA GLU A 352 0.49 14.93 -1.24
C GLU A 352 1.27 14.60 -2.53
N SER A 353 2.60 14.46 -2.47
CA SER A 353 3.44 14.13 -3.62
C SER A 353 3.91 12.69 -3.67
N PHE A 354 4.15 12.06 -2.51
CA PHE A 354 4.84 10.78 -2.42
C PHE A 354 3.99 9.62 -1.89
N TYR A 355 2.81 9.87 -1.29
CA TYR A 355 1.83 8.78 -1.08
C TYR A 355 1.18 8.45 -2.41
N ARG A 356 1.74 7.44 -3.09
CA ARG A 356 1.37 7.02 -4.44
C ARG A 356 1.35 5.50 -4.53
N PRO A 357 0.35 4.83 -3.92
CA PRO A 357 0.19 3.37 -4.02
C PRO A 357 0.14 2.86 -5.45
N ASP A 358 -0.40 3.65 -6.36
CA ASP A 358 -0.40 3.39 -7.79
C ASP A 358 1.02 3.29 -8.38
N LEU A 359 1.93 4.22 -8.03
CA LEU A 359 3.32 4.16 -8.50
C LEU A 359 4.13 3.05 -7.82
N VAL A 360 3.78 2.70 -6.58
CA VAL A 360 4.33 1.51 -5.91
C VAL A 360 3.94 0.26 -6.69
N ASN A 361 2.65 0.10 -7.00
CA ASN A 361 2.14 -1.04 -7.78
C ASN A 361 2.75 -1.09 -9.18
N LEU A 362 2.94 0.07 -9.83
CA LEU A 362 3.65 0.17 -11.11
C LEU A 362 5.06 -0.40 -11.00
N ALA A 363 5.83 0.06 -10.00
CA ALA A 363 7.20 -0.40 -9.80
C ALA A 363 7.27 -1.90 -9.52
N LEU A 364 6.38 -2.40 -8.65
CA LEU A 364 6.27 -3.82 -8.31
C LEU A 364 5.87 -4.69 -9.51
N SER A 365 5.09 -4.13 -10.45
CA SER A 365 4.72 -4.79 -11.71
C SER A 365 5.79 -4.64 -12.82
N GLY A 366 6.94 -4.04 -12.50
CA GLY A 366 8.07 -3.87 -13.41
C GLY A 366 8.04 -2.61 -14.28
N GLY A 367 7.10 -1.69 -14.03
CA GLY A 367 7.06 -0.39 -14.67
C GLY A 367 8.19 0.54 -14.24
N SER A 368 8.53 1.49 -15.11
CA SER A 368 9.63 2.43 -14.89
C SER A 368 9.16 3.69 -14.15
N LEU A 369 9.94 4.13 -13.16
CA LEU A 369 9.77 5.42 -12.47
C LEU A 369 10.86 6.44 -12.83
N LYS A 370 11.66 6.20 -13.88
CA LYS A 370 12.88 6.99 -14.16
C LYS A 370 12.63 8.47 -14.44
N GLU A 371 11.50 8.80 -15.08
CA GLU A 371 11.15 10.18 -15.45
C GLU A 371 10.45 10.95 -14.32
N LEU A 372 10.13 10.27 -13.21
CA LEU A 372 9.41 10.85 -12.09
C LEU A 372 10.39 11.44 -11.06
N LYS A 373 9.96 12.55 -10.46
CA LYS A 373 10.74 13.27 -9.45
C LYS A 373 11.09 12.36 -8.27
N LYS A 374 12.36 12.34 -7.85
CA LYS A 374 12.76 11.61 -6.65
C LYS A 374 12.55 12.50 -5.44
N VAL A 375 12.22 11.89 -4.32
CA VAL A 375 12.11 12.58 -3.03
C VAL A 375 13.45 13.23 -2.62
N ALA A 376 14.58 12.73 -3.13
CA ALA A 376 15.90 13.32 -2.92
C ALA A 376 16.08 14.68 -3.62
N ASP A 377 15.32 14.95 -4.67
CA ASP A 377 15.36 16.19 -5.46
C ASP A 377 14.37 17.24 -4.93
N VAL A 378 13.66 16.93 -3.85
CA VAL A 378 12.66 17.84 -3.27
C VAL A 378 13.37 18.96 -2.52
N LYS A 379 12.94 20.21 -2.77
CA LYS A 379 13.47 21.38 -2.09
C LYS A 379 12.84 21.56 -0.70
N PRO A 380 13.54 22.14 0.28
CA PRO A 380 12.98 22.38 1.61
C PRO A 380 11.66 23.17 1.58
N PRO A 381 10.71 22.89 2.48
CA PRO A 381 9.50 23.68 2.62
C PRO A 381 9.79 25.00 3.36
N PRO A 382 8.97 26.04 3.17
CA PRO A 382 9.06 27.25 3.98
C PRO A 382 8.72 26.96 5.45
N VAL A 383 8.99 27.93 6.33
CA VAL A 383 8.55 27.95 7.73
C VAL A 383 7.35 28.87 7.85
N VAL A 384 6.32 28.45 8.58
CA VAL A 384 5.09 29.24 8.80
C VAL A 384 4.96 29.54 10.29
N ALA A 385 4.55 30.76 10.60
CA ALA A 385 4.09 31.16 11.93
C ALA A 385 2.79 31.96 11.82
N ILE A 386 1.89 31.77 12.78
CA ILE A 386 0.72 32.64 12.96
C ILE A 386 1.16 33.74 13.94
N ILE A 387 1.12 34.99 13.48
CA ILE A 387 1.53 36.18 14.23
C ILE A 387 0.37 37.16 14.31
N ASP A 388 0.43 38.12 15.24
CA ASP A 388 -0.52 39.25 15.34
C ASP A 388 -2.01 38.85 15.26
N THR A 389 -2.33 37.64 15.69
CA THR A 389 -3.66 37.04 15.61
C THR A 389 -4.25 36.96 17.02
N PRO A 390 -5.47 37.49 17.25
CA PRO A 390 -6.04 37.57 18.59
C PRO A 390 -6.29 36.17 19.18
N LYS A 391 -6.24 36.05 20.51
CA LYS A 391 -6.65 34.82 21.22
C LYS A 391 -8.16 34.74 21.46
N SER A 392 -8.83 35.89 21.45
CA SER A 392 -10.28 35.98 21.65
C SER A 392 -10.86 37.12 20.82
N ILE A 393 -12.09 36.92 20.32
CA ILE A 393 -12.86 37.92 19.58
C ILE A 393 -14.34 37.83 19.99
N ASP A 394 -15.10 38.90 19.80
CA ASP A 394 -16.53 39.03 20.13
C ASP A 394 -17.45 38.95 18.90
N LYS A 395 -16.89 38.62 17.73
CA LYS A 395 -17.56 38.55 16.43
C LYS A 395 -17.18 37.30 15.65
N SER A 396 -17.85 37.05 14.54
CA SER A 396 -17.60 35.88 13.69
C SER A 396 -16.34 35.99 12.84
N ASP A 397 -15.89 37.19 12.48
CA ASP A 397 -14.76 37.37 11.57
C ASP A 397 -13.43 37.61 12.31
N ALA A 398 -12.43 36.78 12.02
CA ALA A 398 -11.06 36.88 12.52
C ALA A 398 -10.08 37.24 11.39
N ALA A 399 -9.15 38.14 11.69
CA ALA A 399 -7.96 38.35 10.85
C ALA A 399 -6.86 37.40 11.33
N ILE A 400 -6.40 36.51 10.44
CA ILE A 400 -5.31 35.56 10.67
C ILE A 400 -4.10 36.03 9.89
N THR A 401 -3.06 36.48 10.60
CA THR A 401 -1.83 36.96 9.96
C THR A 401 -0.77 35.86 9.99
N LEU A 402 -0.31 35.49 8.81
CA LEU A 402 0.74 34.51 8.61
C LEU A 402 2.04 35.19 8.25
N LYS A 403 3.10 34.76 8.91
CA LYS A 403 4.49 35.01 8.56
C LYS A 403 5.03 33.74 7.89
N VAL A 404 5.47 33.84 6.63
CA VAL A 404 6.01 32.71 5.86
C VAL A 404 7.42 33.02 5.41
N THR A 405 8.38 32.21 5.85
CA THR A 405 9.81 32.39 5.57
C THR A 405 10.31 31.26 4.67
N ASP A 406 10.83 31.59 3.49
CA ASP A 406 11.47 30.68 2.55
C ASP A 406 12.75 30.07 3.16
N ALA A 407 12.86 28.75 3.08
CA ALA A 407 14.02 27.98 3.52
C ALA A 407 14.92 27.52 2.35
N GLY A 408 14.81 28.18 1.18
CA GLY A 408 15.58 27.90 -0.04
C GLY A 408 14.83 27.06 -1.09
N GLY A 409 13.56 26.75 -0.85
CA GLY A 409 12.69 26.03 -1.80
C GLY A 409 11.67 26.92 -2.50
N GLY A 410 11.61 28.21 -2.16
CA GLY A 410 10.56 29.13 -2.56
C GLY A 410 9.26 28.90 -1.78
N ILE A 411 8.31 29.81 -1.98
CA ILE A 411 6.98 29.76 -1.34
C ILE A 411 5.93 29.45 -2.40
N GLY A 412 5.30 28.29 -2.25
CA GLY A 412 4.18 27.80 -3.07
C GLY A 412 2.83 28.12 -2.42
N ASP A 413 1.92 27.17 -2.47
CA ASP A 413 0.56 27.31 -1.94
C ASP A 413 0.58 27.56 -0.43
N ILE A 414 -0.38 28.36 0.06
CA ILE A 414 -0.63 28.54 1.50
C ILE A 414 -2.04 28.03 1.80
N ARG A 415 -2.16 27.21 2.85
CA ARG A 415 -3.45 26.63 3.23
C ARG A 415 -3.73 26.86 4.71
N LEU A 416 -4.95 27.31 5.02
CA LEU A 416 -5.45 27.44 6.38
C LEU A 416 -6.55 26.41 6.61
N TYR A 417 -6.46 25.74 7.75
CA TYR A 417 -7.46 24.82 8.26
C TYR A 417 -8.14 25.44 9.48
N LEU A 418 -9.45 25.28 9.55
CA LEU A 418 -10.28 25.58 10.70
C LEU A 418 -10.88 24.27 11.21
N ASN A 419 -10.60 23.90 12.46
CA ASN A 419 -11.13 22.71 13.12
C ASN A 419 -10.89 21.40 12.32
N GLY A 420 -9.76 21.33 11.61
CA GLY A 420 -9.35 20.18 10.81
C GLY A 420 -9.83 20.18 9.35
N SER A 421 -10.60 21.18 8.93
CA SER A 421 -11.08 21.34 7.54
C SER A 421 -10.39 22.53 6.87
N ALA A 422 -9.92 22.37 5.64
CA ALA A 422 -9.35 23.47 4.87
C ALA A 422 -10.44 24.48 4.54
N VAL A 423 -10.22 25.75 4.84
CA VAL A 423 -11.18 26.85 4.61
C VAL A 423 -10.60 27.98 3.77
N MET A 424 -9.29 27.92 3.49
CA MET A 424 -8.59 28.84 2.61
C MET A 424 -7.44 28.10 1.92
N LEU A 425 -7.39 28.19 0.58
CA LEU A 425 -6.25 27.84 -0.26
C LEU A 425 -5.88 29.04 -1.11
N ASP A 426 -4.72 29.61 -0.85
CA ASP A 426 -4.10 30.67 -1.64
C ASP A 426 -3.07 30.03 -2.58
N SER A 427 -3.48 29.81 -3.83
CA SER A 427 -2.65 29.23 -4.89
C SER A 427 -1.78 30.32 -5.51
N THR A 428 -0.47 30.19 -5.35
CA THR A 428 0.49 31.15 -5.94
C THR A 428 0.76 30.89 -7.43
N ARG A 429 0.11 29.88 -8.03
CA ARG A 429 0.30 29.46 -9.44
C ARG A 429 -0.07 30.52 -10.48
N GLY A 430 -0.66 31.66 -10.08
CA GLY A 430 -0.92 32.82 -10.93
C GLY A 430 -0.08 34.08 -10.63
N VAL A 431 0.77 34.05 -9.59
CA VAL A 431 1.54 35.24 -9.16
C VAL A 431 3.00 34.85 -8.97
N LYS A 432 3.86 35.28 -9.90
CA LYS A 432 5.30 35.38 -9.63
C LYS A 432 5.46 36.35 -8.46
N ILE A 433 5.73 35.83 -7.26
CA ILE A 433 6.17 36.66 -6.14
C ILE A 433 7.57 37.19 -6.53
N VAL A 434 7.61 38.36 -7.15
CA VAL A 434 8.84 39.12 -7.33
C VAL A 434 9.22 39.61 -5.94
N ALA A 435 10.25 38.98 -5.36
CA ALA A 435 10.71 39.26 -4.02
C ALA A 435 11.17 40.72 -3.89
N SER A 436 10.42 41.54 -3.15
CA SER A 436 10.96 42.74 -2.52
C SER A 436 11.28 42.41 -1.07
N ASN A 437 12.56 42.12 -0.81
CA ASN A 437 13.21 41.80 0.48
C ASN A 437 13.13 40.33 1.00
N ARG A 438 13.78 39.47 0.19
CA ARG A 438 14.87 38.51 0.55
C ARG A 438 14.64 37.25 1.39
N ASN A 439 13.42 36.81 1.72
CA ASN A 439 13.05 35.38 2.01
C ASN A 439 11.74 35.29 2.82
N GLU A 440 11.00 36.37 3.03
CA GLU A 440 9.86 36.36 3.95
C GLU A 440 8.68 37.14 3.40
N ILE A 441 7.47 36.64 3.62
CA ILE A 441 6.22 37.32 3.30
C ILE A 441 5.27 37.31 4.50
N THR A 442 4.48 38.37 4.62
CA THR A 442 3.37 38.45 5.57
C THR A 442 2.05 38.53 4.80
N LYS A 443 1.10 37.65 5.10
CA LYS A 443 -0.24 37.64 4.51
C LYS A 443 -1.31 37.59 5.60
N THR A 444 -2.34 38.40 5.47
CA THR A 444 -3.50 38.39 6.39
C THR A 444 -4.73 37.86 5.67
N TYR A 445 -5.35 36.84 6.25
CA TYR A 445 -6.57 36.22 5.76
C TYR A 445 -7.74 36.56 6.69
N LYS A 446 -8.93 36.76 6.13
CA LYS A 446 -10.16 36.92 6.91
C LYS A 446 -10.88 35.58 6.94
N LEU A 447 -11.07 35.00 8.12
CA LEU A 447 -11.81 33.76 8.31
C LEU A 447 -13.06 34.02 9.14
N LYS A 448 -14.17 33.39 8.74
CA LYS A 448 -15.33 33.21 9.61
C LYS A 448 -15.01 32.11 10.63
N LEU A 449 -15.39 32.31 11.88
CA LEU A 449 -15.22 31.37 12.98
C LEU A 449 -16.58 30.83 13.47
N SER A 450 -16.56 29.64 14.04
CA SER A 450 -17.68 29.11 14.83
C SER A 450 -17.71 29.77 16.20
N SER A 451 -18.88 29.83 16.84
CA SER A 451 -18.96 30.24 18.25
C SER A 451 -18.18 29.25 19.13
N GLY A 452 -17.41 29.76 20.10
CA GLY A 452 -16.59 28.93 20.99
C GLY A 452 -15.14 28.80 20.53
N VAL A 453 -14.53 27.64 20.78
CA VAL A 453 -13.10 27.42 20.52
C VAL A 453 -12.88 27.02 19.06
N ASN A 454 -11.97 27.72 18.39
CA ASN A 454 -11.59 27.48 17.01
C ASN A 454 -10.10 27.19 16.91
N LEU A 455 -9.75 26.03 16.36
CA LEU A 455 -8.38 25.64 16.11
C LEU A 455 -7.98 26.01 14.67
N ILE A 456 -7.07 26.96 14.54
CA ILE A 456 -6.49 27.37 13.26
C ILE A 456 -5.17 26.65 13.05
N LYS A 457 -4.99 25.99 11.91
CA LYS A 457 -3.70 25.45 11.46
C LYS A 457 -3.33 26.06 10.12
N ALA A 458 -2.12 26.59 9.99
CA ALA A 458 -1.58 27.12 8.74
C ALA A 458 -0.38 26.29 8.26
N VAL A 459 -0.35 25.98 6.97
CA VAL A 459 0.79 25.34 6.29
C VAL A 459 1.12 26.11 5.02
N ALA A 460 2.37 26.05 4.59
CA ALA A 460 2.81 26.56 3.30
C ALA A 460 3.68 25.53 2.59
N PHE A 461 3.61 25.51 1.27
CA PHE A 461 4.35 24.58 0.43
C PHE A 461 5.60 25.23 -0.15
N ASN A 462 6.58 24.43 -0.58
CA ASN A 462 7.67 24.89 -1.44
C ASN A 462 7.15 25.30 -2.83
N ALA A 463 7.95 26.01 -3.64
CA ALA A 463 7.46 26.63 -4.88
C ALA A 463 6.85 25.68 -5.93
N ASP A 464 7.22 24.40 -5.91
CA ASP A 464 6.67 23.37 -6.79
C ASP A 464 5.59 22.49 -6.12
N ASN A 465 5.16 22.87 -4.91
CA ASN A 465 4.16 22.20 -4.09
C ASN A 465 4.46 20.74 -3.76
N THR A 466 5.74 20.35 -3.73
CA THR A 466 6.14 18.97 -3.43
C THR A 466 6.41 18.68 -1.95
N MET A 467 6.54 19.71 -1.11
CA MET A 467 6.63 19.53 0.34
C MET A 467 5.94 20.67 1.10
N GLN A 468 5.16 20.33 2.13
CA GLN A 468 4.57 21.29 3.06
C GLN A 468 5.43 21.54 4.30
N SER A 469 5.27 22.72 4.90
CA SER A 469 5.84 23.10 6.19
C SER A 469 5.24 22.27 7.33
N THR A 470 5.91 22.28 8.49
CA THR A 470 5.23 21.97 9.74
C THR A 470 4.07 22.96 9.93
N GLY A 471 2.94 22.49 10.47
CA GLY A 471 1.78 23.33 10.68
C GLY A 471 1.97 24.28 11.87
N ALA A 472 1.74 25.57 11.66
CA ALA A 472 1.59 26.54 12.74
C ALA A 472 0.15 26.46 13.26
N VAL A 473 -0.02 26.35 14.57
CA VAL A 473 -1.33 26.19 15.20
C VAL A 473 -1.61 27.37 16.13
N HIS A 474 -2.83 27.89 16.09
CA HIS A 474 -3.29 28.96 16.97
C HIS A 474 -4.75 28.73 17.33
N GLU A 475 -5.10 28.97 18.60
CA GLU A 475 -6.46 28.82 19.10
C GLU A 475 -7.10 30.21 19.26
N ILE A 476 -8.34 30.35 18.80
CA ILE A 476 -9.14 31.56 18.97
C ILE A 476 -10.47 31.19 19.63
N THR A 477 -10.77 31.84 20.75
CA THR A 477 -12.11 31.77 21.36
C THR A 477 -12.99 32.87 20.77
N ALA A 478 -14.05 32.50 20.06
CA ALA A 478 -15.01 33.45 19.52
C ALA A 478 -16.23 33.53 20.45
N ALA A 479 -16.30 34.60 21.25
CA ALA A 479 -17.29 34.84 22.28
C ALA A 479 -18.52 35.60 21.74
N PHE A 480 -19.07 35.15 20.61
CA PHE A 480 -20.35 35.64 20.09
C PHE A 480 -21.42 34.58 20.29
N LYS A 481 -22.68 34.98 20.41
CA LYS A 481 -23.80 34.04 20.50
C LYS A 481 -24.04 33.41 19.12
N ALA A 482 -24.01 32.09 19.03
CA ALA A 482 -24.40 31.38 17.82
C ALA A 482 -25.79 31.84 17.34
N ILE A 483 -25.90 32.17 16.05
CA ILE A 483 -27.05 32.89 15.49
C ILE A 483 -28.26 31.94 15.28
N GLY A 484 -28.07 30.63 15.27
CA GLY A 484 -29.14 29.66 15.03
C GLY A 484 -28.64 28.22 14.96
N LYS A 485 -29.49 27.33 14.44
CA LYS A 485 -29.06 25.96 14.09
C LYS A 485 -28.25 26.03 12.79
N PRO A 486 -27.29 25.13 12.54
CA PRO A 486 -26.57 25.11 11.27
C PRO A 486 -27.53 24.83 10.10
N SER A 487 -27.14 25.25 8.90
CA SER A 487 -27.87 24.94 7.66
C SER A 487 -27.14 23.88 6.83
N LEU A 488 -27.87 23.17 5.98
CA LEU A 488 -27.33 22.24 4.99
C LEU A 488 -27.46 22.85 3.60
N TYR A 489 -26.35 22.86 2.86
CA TYR A 489 -26.30 23.23 1.45
C TYR A 489 -25.75 22.07 0.63
N ALA A 490 -26.52 21.58 -0.33
CA ALA A 490 -26.12 20.50 -1.21
C ALA A 490 -26.10 20.95 -2.68
N LEU A 491 -25.02 20.64 -3.38
CA LEU A 491 -24.95 20.67 -4.83
C LEU A 491 -25.02 19.22 -5.33
N VAL A 492 -26.11 18.88 -6.04
CA VAL A 492 -26.42 17.52 -6.47
C VAL A 492 -26.49 17.49 -7.99
N ILE A 493 -25.61 16.74 -8.63
CA ILE A 493 -25.41 16.74 -10.08
C ILE A 493 -25.69 15.35 -10.64
N GLY A 494 -26.48 15.26 -11.70
CA GLY A 494 -26.67 14.02 -12.47
C GLY A 494 -26.55 14.30 -13.95
N ILE A 495 -25.64 13.61 -14.66
CA ILE A 495 -25.38 13.87 -16.08
C ILE A 495 -25.66 12.60 -16.89
N ASN A 496 -26.80 12.56 -17.57
CA ASN A 496 -27.08 11.51 -18.56
C ASN A 496 -26.50 11.88 -19.92
N GLU A 497 -26.67 13.15 -20.31
CA GLU A 497 -26.40 13.61 -21.67
C GLU A 497 -25.13 14.45 -21.79
N TYR A 498 -24.32 14.10 -22.79
CA TYR A 498 -23.04 14.73 -23.09
C TYR A 498 -22.96 15.15 -24.55
N LYS A 499 -22.20 16.22 -24.80
CA LYS A 499 -21.83 16.67 -26.15
C LYS A 499 -21.15 15.55 -26.96
N ASN A 500 -20.40 14.68 -26.29
CA ASN A 500 -19.91 13.43 -26.87
C ASN A 500 -20.96 12.32 -26.71
N PRO A 501 -21.57 11.81 -27.79
CA PRO A 501 -22.63 10.79 -27.71
C PRO A 501 -22.13 9.43 -27.20
N LYS A 502 -20.81 9.21 -27.08
CA LYS A 502 -20.24 7.96 -26.53
C LYS A 502 -20.21 7.92 -25.00
N LEU A 503 -20.49 9.04 -24.34
CA LEU A 503 -20.42 9.18 -22.88
C LEU A 503 -21.80 9.12 -22.21
N GLN A 504 -22.84 8.75 -22.95
CA GLN A 504 -24.22 8.81 -22.48
C GLN A 504 -24.45 7.81 -21.32
N LEU A 505 -25.10 8.28 -20.26
CA LEU A 505 -25.48 7.49 -19.09
C LEU A 505 -27.01 7.39 -18.97
N ASN A 506 -27.48 6.31 -18.34
CA ASN A 506 -28.91 6.03 -18.23
C ASN A 506 -29.51 6.47 -16.88
N TYR A 507 -28.74 6.37 -15.78
CA TYR A 507 -29.28 6.46 -14.42
C TYR A 507 -28.79 7.66 -13.62
N ALA A 508 -27.75 8.37 -14.07
CA ALA A 508 -27.13 9.46 -13.31
C ALA A 508 -28.12 10.56 -12.88
N VAL A 509 -29.06 10.93 -13.75
CA VAL A 509 -30.14 11.88 -13.37
C VAL A 509 -31.08 11.29 -12.32
N ALA A 510 -31.49 10.03 -12.48
CA ALA A 510 -32.36 9.35 -11.52
C ALA A 510 -31.68 9.18 -10.15
N ASP A 511 -30.39 8.91 -10.14
CA ASP A 511 -29.55 8.79 -8.94
C ASP A 511 -29.43 10.12 -8.21
N SER A 512 -29.20 11.20 -8.94
CA SER A 512 -29.21 12.56 -8.40
C SER A 512 -30.57 12.92 -7.76
N ASP A 513 -31.68 12.47 -8.36
CA ASP A 513 -33.03 12.69 -7.83
C ASP A 513 -33.29 11.89 -6.55
N LEU A 514 -32.91 10.61 -6.53
CA LEU A 514 -33.04 9.75 -5.37
C LEU A 514 -32.24 10.31 -4.19
N PHE A 515 -30.98 10.69 -4.43
CA PHE A 515 -30.12 11.24 -3.40
C PHE A 515 -30.64 12.57 -2.86
N ALA A 516 -30.98 13.52 -3.74
CA ALA A 516 -31.50 14.83 -3.34
C ALA A 516 -32.75 14.71 -2.45
N LYS A 517 -33.72 13.88 -2.88
CA LYS A 517 -34.97 13.66 -2.12
C LYS A 517 -34.70 13.02 -0.77
N THR A 518 -33.83 12.01 -0.74
CA THR A 518 -33.50 11.30 0.50
C THR A 518 -32.79 12.22 1.49
N LEU A 519 -31.84 13.02 1.00
CA LEU A 519 -31.12 14.00 1.82
C LEU A 519 -32.07 15.06 2.40
N GLN A 520 -32.95 15.64 1.57
CA GLN A 520 -33.95 16.61 2.03
C GLN A 520 -34.82 16.05 3.16
N GLN A 521 -35.31 14.82 2.99
CA GLN A 521 -36.17 14.17 3.98
C GLN A 521 -35.42 13.90 5.30
N GLY A 522 -34.24 13.28 5.22
CA GLY A 522 -33.44 12.93 6.41
C GLY A 522 -32.88 14.13 7.16
N ALA A 523 -32.52 15.21 6.45
CA ALA A 523 -31.86 16.38 7.04
C ALA A 523 -32.83 17.44 7.60
N SER A 524 -34.08 17.46 7.13
CA SER A 524 -35.08 18.52 7.44
C SER A 524 -35.30 18.82 8.93
N THR A 525 -35.09 17.85 9.81
CA THR A 525 -35.29 18.02 11.26
C THR A 525 -34.02 18.38 12.02
N LEU A 526 -32.86 18.22 11.39
CA LEU A 526 -31.53 18.40 11.97
C LEU A 526 -30.99 19.82 11.76
N PHE A 527 -31.29 20.42 10.61
CA PHE A 527 -30.76 21.73 10.19
C PHE A 527 -31.85 22.81 10.18
N GLU A 528 -31.44 24.07 10.31
CA GLU A 528 -32.36 25.23 10.21
C GLU A 528 -32.96 25.36 8.83
N LYS A 529 -32.10 25.27 7.82
CA LYS A 529 -32.44 25.31 6.40
C LYS A 529 -31.77 24.11 5.71
N VAL A 530 -32.49 23.48 4.79
CA VAL A 530 -31.94 22.46 3.90
C VAL A 530 -32.14 22.95 2.46
N GLU A 531 -31.05 23.37 1.83
CA GLU A 531 -31.05 23.85 0.45
C GLU A 531 -30.33 22.83 -0.44
N VAL A 532 -31.06 22.26 -1.40
CA VAL A 532 -30.49 21.31 -2.36
C VAL A 532 -30.64 21.89 -3.75
N LYS A 533 -29.51 22.28 -4.33
CA LYS A 533 -29.40 22.73 -5.72
C LYS A 533 -29.11 21.53 -6.61
N LYS A 534 -30.10 21.09 -7.37
CA LYS A 534 -29.95 20.02 -8.35
C LYS A 534 -29.58 20.60 -9.72
N LEU A 535 -28.59 20.02 -10.40
CA LEU A 535 -28.24 20.28 -11.80
C LEU A 535 -28.38 18.98 -12.58
N SER A 536 -29.21 18.96 -13.63
CA SER A 536 -29.47 17.73 -14.39
C SER A 536 -29.65 17.90 -15.90
N SER A 537 -29.84 19.12 -16.39
CA SER A 537 -29.89 19.37 -17.85
C SER A 537 -28.50 19.57 -18.44
N THR A 538 -28.35 19.34 -19.74
CA THR A 538 -27.10 19.54 -20.49
C THR A 538 -26.54 20.95 -20.35
N GLU A 539 -27.40 21.97 -20.25
CA GLU A 539 -27.02 23.38 -20.08
C GLU A 539 -26.58 23.66 -18.65
N GLU A 540 -27.22 23.03 -17.65
CA GLU A 540 -26.92 23.21 -16.23
C GLU A 540 -25.61 22.52 -15.83
N THR A 541 -25.31 21.35 -16.39
CA THR A 541 -24.19 20.50 -15.97
C THR A 541 -22.89 20.76 -16.73
N THR A 542 -22.77 21.95 -17.33
CA THR A 542 -21.53 22.39 -17.96
C THR A 542 -20.48 22.73 -16.90
N ARG A 543 -19.19 22.66 -17.28
CA ARG A 543 -18.09 23.07 -16.39
C ARG A 543 -18.28 24.47 -15.83
N GLU A 544 -18.63 25.45 -16.66
CA GLU A 544 -18.79 26.83 -16.22
C GLU A 544 -19.86 26.97 -15.12
N ASN A 545 -21.02 26.35 -15.33
CA ASN A 545 -22.12 26.42 -14.38
C ASN A 545 -21.83 25.67 -13.08
N ILE A 546 -21.24 24.47 -13.14
CA ILE A 546 -20.86 23.73 -11.93
C ILE A 546 -19.83 24.53 -11.12
N LEU A 547 -18.80 25.11 -11.77
CA LEU A 547 -17.81 25.93 -11.08
C LEU A 547 -18.44 27.20 -10.47
N LYS A 548 -19.43 27.80 -11.13
CA LYS A 548 -20.18 28.95 -10.60
C LYS A 548 -20.94 28.59 -9.33
N GLU A 549 -21.67 27.47 -9.33
CA GLU A 549 -22.42 27.02 -8.14
C GLU A 549 -21.48 26.66 -6.98
N LEU A 550 -20.35 26.00 -7.25
CA LEU A 550 -19.32 25.74 -6.24
C LEU A 550 -18.74 27.04 -5.64
N LYS A 551 -18.51 28.07 -6.47
CA LYS A 551 -18.06 29.39 -5.98
C LYS A 551 -19.09 30.07 -5.09
N ALA A 552 -20.39 29.90 -5.36
CA ALA A 552 -21.45 30.44 -4.51
C ALA A 552 -21.40 29.88 -3.07
N MET A 553 -20.94 28.63 -2.92
CA MET A 553 -20.77 27.97 -1.62
C MET A 553 -19.61 28.55 -0.78
N GLN A 554 -18.77 29.43 -1.33
CA GLN A 554 -17.70 30.09 -0.57
C GLN A 554 -18.23 31.17 0.40
N THR A 555 -19.54 31.39 0.42
CA THR A 555 -20.23 32.32 1.32
C THR A 555 -20.73 31.66 2.62
N LEU A 556 -20.69 30.33 2.70
CA LEU A 556 -21.21 29.55 3.83
C LEU A 556 -20.52 29.89 5.15
N ASN A 557 -21.15 29.49 6.27
CA ASN A 557 -20.59 29.64 7.60
C ASN A 557 -19.87 28.36 8.05
N PRO A 558 -18.89 28.45 8.97
CA PRO A 558 -18.12 27.30 9.43
C PRO A 558 -18.95 26.15 10.04
N ASP A 559 -20.09 26.47 10.65
CA ASP A 559 -20.96 25.49 11.29
C ASP A 559 -21.91 24.77 10.33
N ASP A 560 -22.11 25.31 9.12
CA ASP A 560 -22.96 24.72 8.08
C ASP A 560 -22.40 23.36 7.60
N LEU A 561 -23.28 22.56 6.99
CA LEU A 561 -22.92 21.35 6.27
C LEU A 561 -22.96 21.61 4.77
N PHE A 562 -21.81 21.39 4.11
CA PHE A 562 -21.73 21.34 2.66
C PHE A 562 -21.76 19.89 2.17
N VAL A 563 -22.64 19.61 1.21
CA VAL A 563 -22.71 18.32 0.51
C VAL A 563 -22.47 18.52 -0.98
N PHE A 564 -21.54 17.78 -1.55
CA PHE A 564 -21.37 17.66 -3.00
C PHE A 564 -21.70 16.24 -3.40
N TYR A 565 -22.64 16.08 -4.32
CA TYR A 565 -22.96 14.79 -4.94
C TYR A 565 -22.86 14.95 -6.45
N VAL A 566 -22.20 14.01 -7.12
CA VAL A 566 -22.19 13.92 -8.57
C VAL A 566 -22.36 12.48 -9.03
N ALA A 567 -23.30 12.25 -9.95
CA ALA A 567 -23.37 11.05 -10.77
C ALA A 567 -22.99 11.43 -12.21
N SER A 568 -21.84 10.95 -12.69
CA SER A 568 -21.33 11.27 -14.03
C SER A 568 -20.22 10.31 -14.47
N HIS A 569 -19.40 10.70 -15.43
CA HIS A 569 -18.17 10.00 -15.79
C HIS A 569 -16.93 10.60 -15.10
N GLY A 570 -15.98 9.74 -14.75
CA GLY A 570 -14.64 10.09 -14.29
C GLY A 570 -13.58 9.53 -15.24
N THR A 571 -12.45 10.20 -15.35
CA THR A 571 -11.26 9.67 -16.03
C THR A 571 -9.98 10.23 -15.43
N VAL A 572 -8.89 9.47 -15.51
CA VAL A 572 -7.55 9.96 -15.19
C VAL A 572 -6.79 10.16 -16.48
N ASP A 573 -6.18 11.33 -16.64
CA ASP A 573 -5.33 11.66 -17.78
C ASP A 573 -4.19 12.60 -17.36
N ASP A 574 -2.98 12.36 -17.86
CA ASP A 574 -1.79 13.20 -17.58
C ASP A 574 -1.57 13.56 -16.10
N GLY A 575 -1.69 12.58 -15.20
CA GLY A 575 -1.45 12.78 -13.77
C GLY A 575 -2.66 13.20 -12.97
N GLU A 576 -3.74 13.61 -13.62
CA GLU A 576 -4.85 14.32 -13.00
C GLU A 576 -6.19 13.61 -13.22
N TYR A 577 -7.00 13.55 -12.16
CA TYR A 577 -8.38 13.08 -12.25
C TYR A 577 -9.28 14.20 -12.79
N PHE A 578 -10.15 13.85 -13.74
CA PHE A 578 -11.14 14.74 -14.35
C PHE A 578 -12.56 14.22 -14.14
N LEU A 579 -13.41 15.07 -13.57
CA LEU A 579 -14.86 14.89 -13.56
C LEU A 579 -15.42 15.38 -14.92
N ILE A 580 -15.99 14.46 -15.70
CA ILE A 580 -16.53 14.76 -17.01
C ILE A 580 -17.87 15.47 -16.87
N THR A 581 -17.99 16.61 -17.55
CA THR A 581 -19.17 17.48 -17.60
C THR A 581 -19.90 17.35 -18.94
N SER A 582 -21.15 17.80 -19.03
CA SER A 582 -21.97 17.64 -20.25
C SER A 582 -21.37 18.29 -21.49
N ASN A 583 -20.55 19.34 -21.35
CA ASN A 583 -19.94 20.04 -22.48
C ASN A 583 -18.67 19.37 -23.04
N VAL A 584 -18.19 18.27 -22.44
CA VAL A 584 -17.03 17.52 -22.96
C VAL A 584 -17.37 16.85 -24.29
N GLY A 585 -16.73 17.34 -25.36
CA GLY A 585 -16.87 16.77 -26.70
C GLY A 585 -15.88 15.66 -27.04
N SER A 586 -14.81 15.50 -26.26
CA SER A 586 -13.71 14.54 -26.51
C SER A 586 -12.91 14.28 -25.24
N THR A 587 -12.48 13.04 -25.05
CA THR A 587 -11.64 12.60 -23.90
C THR A 587 -10.13 12.80 -24.14
N ARG A 588 -9.74 13.59 -25.15
CA ARG A 588 -8.34 13.99 -25.35
C ARG A 588 -7.92 14.97 -24.27
N THR A 589 -6.68 14.87 -23.80
CA THR A 589 -6.06 15.70 -22.75
C THR A 589 -6.38 17.18 -22.84
N GLU A 590 -6.14 17.79 -24.01
CA GLU A 590 -6.38 19.23 -24.23
C GLU A 590 -7.84 19.63 -24.00
N ARG A 591 -8.78 18.75 -24.33
CA ARG A 591 -10.22 19.00 -24.15
C ARG A 591 -10.67 18.73 -22.72
N LEU A 592 -10.11 17.72 -22.06
CA LEU A 592 -10.38 17.48 -20.64
C LEU A 592 -9.96 18.68 -19.79
N LYS A 593 -8.77 19.25 -20.06
CA LYS A 593 -8.25 20.44 -19.35
C LYS A 593 -9.15 21.67 -19.50
N THR A 594 -9.86 21.83 -20.62
CA THR A 594 -10.75 22.98 -20.86
C THR A 594 -12.20 22.73 -20.47
N ASP A 595 -12.73 21.55 -20.78
CA ASP A 595 -14.16 21.28 -20.77
C ASP A 595 -14.60 20.51 -19.53
N ALA A 596 -13.71 19.71 -18.91
CA ALA A 596 -13.98 18.95 -17.69
C ALA A 596 -13.50 19.69 -16.42
N ILE A 597 -13.82 19.15 -15.24
CA ILE A 597 -13.35 19.68 -13.96
C ILE A 597 -12.18 18.83 -13.46
N GLY A 598 -10.97 19.36 -13.55
CA GLY A 598 -9.77 18.71 -13.03
C GLY A 598 -9.70 18.75 -11.49
N GLN A 599 -9.06 17.74 -10.91
CA GLN A 599 -8.86 17.57 -9.47
C GLN A 599 -8.25 18.82 -8.82
N SER A 600 -7.31 19.49 -9.47
CA SER A 600 -6.65 20.68 -8.92
C SER A 600 -7.64 21.84 -8.72
N VAL A 601 -8.48 22.09 -9.72
CA VAL A 601 -9.52 23.12 -9.69
C VAL A 601 -10.61 22.77 -8.67
N PHE A 602 -11.02 21.50 -8.63
CA PHE A 602 -11.99 21.02 -7.66
C PHE A 602 -11.47 21.18 -6.23
N LYS A 603 -10.22 20.75 -5.96
CA LYS A 603 -9.54 20.93 -4.67
C LYS A 603 -9.55 22.39 -4.25
N GLU A 604 -9.17 23.30 -5.14
CA GLU A 604 -9.15 24.73 -4.85
C GLU A 604 -10.53 25.28 -4.45
N LEU A 605 -11.57 24.93 -5.20
CA LEU A 605 -12.92 25.39 -4.89
C LEU A 605 -13.42 24.86 -3.55
N ILE A 606 -13.28 23.55 -3.31
CA ILE A 606 -13.75 22.93 -2.07
C ILE A 606 -12.93 23.38 -0.86
N SER A 607 -11.61 23.54 -0.98
CA SER A 607 -10.76 24.07 0.10
C SER A 607 -11.14 25.50 0.50
N ASN A 608 -11.75 26.28 -0.39
CA ASN A 608 -12.19 27.65 -0.13
C ASN A 608 -13.65 27.76 0.32
N ILE A 609 -14.35 26.64 0.54
CA ILE A 609 -15.66 26.62 1.21
C ILE A 609 -15.44 26.71 2.74
N PRO A 610 -15.96 27.73 3.44
CA PRO A 610 -15.69 27.91 4.87
C PRO A 610 -16.30 26.87 5.80
N ALA A 611 -17.33 26.14 5.35
CA ALA A 611 -18.00 25.10 6.13
C ALA A 611 -17.00 24.02 6.57
N THR A 612 -16.92 23.73 7.87
CA THR A 612 -15.98 22.72 8.40
C THR A 612 -16.46 21.29 8.22
N LYS A 613 -17.77 21.11 7.96
CA LYS A 613 -18.41 19.83 7.70
C LYS A 613 -18.65 19.71 6.19
N LYS A 614 -17.91 18.80 5.55
CA LYS A 614 -17.93 18.59 4.09
C LYS A 614 -18.13 17.11 3.79
N LEU A 615 -19.20 16.77 3.09
CA LEU A 615 -19.46 15.44 2.56
C LEU A 615 -19.41 15.50 1.02
N ILE A 616 -18.50 14.74 0.42
CA ILE A 616 -18.31 14.68 -1.02
C ILE A 616 -18.62 13.24 -1.45
N ILE A 617 -19.54 13.10 -2.39
CA ILE A 617 -19.97 11.82 -2.94
C ILE A 617 -19.76 11.87 -4.45
N ILE A 618 -19.01 10.89 -4.96
CA ILE A 618 -18.64 10.79 -6.37
C ILE A 618 -19.12 9.44 -6.89
N ASP A 619 -20.26 9.43 -7.58
CA ASP A 619 -20.79 8.25 -8.27
C ASP A 619 -20.38 8.30 -9.74
N THR A 620 -19.08 8.08 -10.00
CA THR A 620 -18.55 8.14 -11.36
C THR A 620 -18.24 6.78 -11.95
N CYS A 621 -18.74 6.54 -13.16
CA CYS A 621 -18.30 5.43 -14.00
C CYS A 621 -17.03 5.81 -14.77
N ASN A 622 -16.05 4.91 -14.86
CA ASN A 622 -14.86 5.13 -15.66
C ASN A 622 -15.23 5.17 -17.16
N ALA A 623 -15.03 6.30 -17.84
CA ALA A 623 -15.47 6.55 -19.23
C ALA A 623 -14.66 5.80 -20.33
N GLY A 624 -13.89 4.76 -19.98
CA GLY A 624 -13.01 4.06 -20.89
C GLY A 624 -13.21 2.55 -20.87
N ALA A 625 -13.95 2.01 -21.84
CA ALA A 625 -13.96 0.58 -22.12
C ALA A 625 -12.59 0.15 -22.67
N LEU A 626 -11.79 -0.64 -21.93
CA LEU A 626 -10.74 -1.53 -22.45
C LEU A 626 -9.96 -2.21 -21.30
N GLY A 627 -9.98 -3.55 -21.27
CA GLY A 627 -9.44 -4.39 -20.20
C GLY A 627 -7.92 -4.34 -19.98
N GLU A 628 -7.50 -5.02 -18.90
CA GLU A 628 -6.16 -5.37 -18.35
C GLU A 628 -4.88 -4.78 -19.00
N ALA A 629 -4.77 -4.69 -20.33
CA ALA A 629 -3.66 -4.03 -21.03
C ALA A 629 -3.59 -2.50 -20.79
N ILE A 630 -4.71 -1.84 -20.49
CA ILE A 630 -4.73 -0.41 -20.11
C ILE A 630 -4.34 -0.20 -18.64
N GLN A 631 -4.42 -1.24 -17.79
CA GLN A 631 -4.06 -1.19 -16.38
C GLN A 631 -2.58 -0.81 -16.16
N VAL A 632 -1.70 -1.30 -17.03
CA VAL A 632 -0.26 -0.93 -17.05
C VAL A 632 -0.03 0.46 -17.67
N ALA A 633 -0.86 0.88 -18.63
CA ALA A 633 -0.75 2.19 -19.28
C ALA A 633 -1.35 3.34 -18.44
N MET A 634 -2.30 3.07 -17.54
CA MET A 634 -2.88 4.05 -16.61
C MET A 634 -1.97 4.31 -15.41
N LEU A 635 -1.30 3.28 -14.90
CA LEU A 635 -0.31 3.41 -13.83
C LEU A 635 0.92 4.24 -14.27
N THR A 636 1.26 4.25 -15.57
CA THR A 636 2.37 5.04 -16.14
C THR A 636 2.02 6.51 -16.40
N ARG A 637 0.74 6.91 -16.30
CA ARG A 637 0.25 8.23 -16.73
C ARG A 637 -0.43 9.05 -15.65
N GLY A 638 -0.62 8.58 -14.42
CA GLY A 638 -1.14 9.42 -13.36
C GLY A 638 -1.64 8.72 -12.11
N MET A 639 -2.13 9.52 -11.16
CA MET A 639 -2.63 9.09 -9.85
C MET A 639 -3.94 8.28 -10.00
N SER A 640 -4.06 7.12 -9.36
CA SER A 640 -5.34 6.39 -9.36
C SER A 640 -6.45 7.19 -8.69
N GLU A 641 -7.70 6.97 -9.10
CA GLU A 641 -8.86 7.67 -8.51
C GLU A 641 -8.91 7.53 -6.98
N ASP A 642 -8.68 6.32 -6.47
CA ASP A 642 -8.61 6.06 -5.02
C ASP A 642 -7.53 6.90 -4.32
N THR A 643 -6.34 6.97 -4.92
CA THR A 643 -5.23 7.77 -4.36
C THR A 643 -5.56 9.27 -4.43
N ALA A 644 -6.15 9.73 -5.53
CA ALA A 644 -6.60 11.10 -5.71
C ALA A 644 -7.65 11.50 -4.66
N MET A 645 -8.61 10.63 -4.38
CA MET A 645 -9.65 10.86 -3.38
C MET A 645 -9.09 10.88 -1.96
N LYS A 646 -8.19 9.96 -1.60
CA LYS A 646 -7.52 9.96 -0.28
C LYS A 646 -6.69 11.23 -0.05
N ILE A 647 -5.93 11.66 -1.06
CA ILE A 647 -5.17 12.91 -1.00
C ILE A 647 -6.11 14.11 -0.88
N LEU A 648 -7.17 14.17 -1.70
CA LEU A 648 -8.16 15.25 -1.66
C LEU A 648 -8.87 15.33 -0.30
N SER A 649 -9.38 14.19 0.19
CA SER A 649 -10.06 14.07 1.49
C SER A 649 -9.22 14.66 2.60
N ARG A 650 -7.94 14.28 2.70
CA ARG A 650 -7.02 14.78 3.73
C ARG A 650 -6.64 16.24 3.51
N ALA A 651 -6.37 16.63 2.27
CA ALA A 651 -6.02 18.00 1.91
C ALA A 651 -7.14 19.00 2.24
N VAL A 652 -8.39 18.57 2.10
CA VAL A 652 -9.60 19.38 2.34
C VAL A 652 -10.14 19.20 3.76
N GLY A 653 -9.88 18.08 4.42
CA GLY A 653 -10.53 17.70 5.69
C GLY A 653 -12.02 17.42 5.50
N SER A 654 -12.34 16.52 4.56
CA SER A 654 -13.71 16.14 4.20
C SER A 654 -13.92 14.63 4.29
N THR A 655 -15.19 14.21 4.41
CA THR A 655 -15.58 12.82 4.16
C THR A 655 -15.84 12.66 2.66
N ILE A 656 -15.15 11.74 2.00
CA ILE A 656 -15.32 11.41 0.59
C ILE A 656 -15.75 9.94 0.44
N LEU A 657 -16.84 9.72 -0.28
CA LEU A 657 -17.32 8.40 -0.70
C LEU A 657 -17.33 8.35 -2.24
N SER A 658 -16.70 7.37 -2.86
CA SER A 658 -16.79 7.12 -4.31
C SER A 658 -17.33 5.72 -4.61
N ALA A 659 -18.09 5.59 -5.69
CA ALA A 659 -18.84 4.37 -6.04
C ALA A 659 -17.98 3.17 -6.39
N SER A 660 -16.80 3.38 -6.93
CA SER A 660 -15.89 2.31 -7.34
C SER A 660 -14.44 2.78 -7.33
N THR A 661 -13.53 1.82 -7.28
CA THR A 661 -12.12 2.09 -7.60
C THR A 661 -11.93 2.25 -9.11
N SER A 662 -10.78 2.79 -9.54
CA SER A 662 -10.44 2.94 -10.97
C SER A 662 -10.36 1.63 -11.76
N LEU A 663 -10.51 0.48 -11.09
CA LEU A 663 -10.38 -0.87 -11.64
C LEU A 663 -11.73 -1.54 -11.89
N GLN A 664 -12.83 -0.95 -11.44
CA GLN A 664 -14.17 -1.56 -11.46
C GLN A 664 -15.19 -0.60 -12.09
N GLU A 665 -16.17 -1.16 -12.78
CA GLU A 665 -17.34 -0.42 -13.23
C GLU A 665 -18.27 -0.21 -12.03
N ALA A 666 -18.83 1.00 -11.87
CA ALA A 666 -19.96 1.17 -10.98
C ALA A 666 -21.16 0.43 -11.57
N LEU A 667 -21.83 -0.40 -10.76
CA LEU A 667 -22.92 -1.23 -11.24
C LEU A 667 -24.20 -0.42 -11.32
N GLU A 668 -24.90 -0.58 -12.44
CA GLU A 668 -26.06 0.23 -12.82
C GLU A 668 -27.35 -0.62 -12.89
N GLY A 669 -28.50 0.05 -12.79
CA GLY A 669 -29.82 -0.56 -13.00
C GLY A 669 -30.38 -1.35 -11.81
N TYR A 670 -29.81 -1.24 -10.61
CA TYR A 670 -30.37 -1.81 -9.40
C TYR A 670 -31.56 -0.97 -8.92
N GLN A 671 -32.78 -1.53 -9.02
CA GLN A 671 -34.02 -0.81 -8.66
C GLN A 671 -34.19 0.53 -9.42
N GLY A 672 -33.68 0.61 -10.65
CA GLY A 672 -33.73 1.82 -11.48
C GLY A 672 -32.64 2.86 -11.17
N HIS A 673 -31.61 2.47 -10.42
CA HIS A 673 -30.54 3.34 -9.93
C HIS A 673 -29.16 2.67 -10.02
N GLY A 674 -28.09 3.45 -9.90
CA GLY A 674 -26.76 2.94 -9.58
C GLY A 674 -26.77 2.21 -8.23
N LEU A 675 -26.13 1.04 -8.15
CA LEU A 675 -26.09 0.22 -6.93
C LEU A 675 -25.56 1.02 -5.74
N PHE A 676 -24.49 1.79 -5.96
CA PHE A 676 -23.88 2.63 -4.93
C PHE A 676 -24.84 3.70 -4.41
N THR A 677 -25.46 4.48 -5.30
CA THR A 677 -26.42 5.52 -4.91
C THR A 677 -27.65 4.94 -4.21
N TYR A 678 -28.15 3.78 -4.67
CA TYR A 678 -29.25 3.11 -3.99
C TYR A 678 -28.88 2.73 -2.55
N VAL A 679 -27.73 2.08 -2.35
CA VAL A 679 -27.25 1.70 -1.02
C VAL A 679 -27.04 2.93 -0.14
N LEU A 680 -26.44 4.00 -0.68
CA LEU A 680 -26.25 5.26 0.02
C LEU A 680 -27.58 5.86 0.51
N ALA A 681 -28.60 5.88 -0.34
CA ALA A 681 -29.93 6.37 0.02
C ALA A 681 -30.58 5.52 1.12
N GLU A 682 -30.45 4.20 1.05
CA GLU A 682 -30.97 3.29 2.08
C GLU A 682 -30.24 3.45 3.42
N GLY A 683 -28.93 3.69 3.38
CA GLY A 683 -28.14 4.05 4.56
C GLY A 683 -28.65 5.31 5.23
N LEU A 684 -28.87 6.38 4.45
CA LEU A 684 -29.41 7.67 4.93
C LEU A 684 -30.85 7.57 5.48
N LYS A 685 -31.67 6.64 4.98
CA LYS A 685 -33.01 6.35 5.52
C LYS A 685 -32.97 5.64 6.88
N GLY A 686 -31.80 5.20 7.33
CA GLY A 686 -31.57 4.68 8.67
C GLY A 686 -30.94 3.30 8.75
N LYS A 687 -30.71 2.60 7.62
CA LYS A 687 -30.03 1.29 7.66
C LYS A 687 -28.57 1.40 8.13
N ALA A 688 -27.98 2.59 8.04
CA ALA A 688 -26.64 2.86 8.56
C ALA A 688 -26.61 3.08 10.09
N ASP A 689 -27.74 3.41 10.75
CA ASP A 689 -27.80 3.65 12.20
C ASP A 689 -27.77 2.33 13.00
N LYS A 690 -26.65 1.61 12.90
CA LYS A 690 -26.43 0.36 13.65
C LYS A 690 -26.51 0.57 15.16
N GLY A 691 -26.13 1.76 15.63
CA GLY A 691 -26.17 2.14 17.04
C GLY A 691 -27.57 2.48 17.57
N LYS A 692 -28.58 2.57 16.69
CA LYS A 692 -29.95 3.02 17.03
C LYS A 692 -29.95 4.35 17.78
N THR A 693 -29.06 5.25 17.38
CA THR A 693 -28.89 6.58 17.98
C THR A 693 -29.97 7.55 17.55
N GLY A 694 -30.75 7.21 16.51
CA GLY A 694 -31.72 8.08 15.86
C GLY A 694 -31.07 9.04 14.86
N TYR A 695 -29.77 8.91 14.59
CA TYR A 695 -29.02 9.73 13.65
C TYR A 695 -28.13 8.84 12.77
N VAL A 696 -27.94 9.25 11.52
CA VAL A 696 -26.95 8.66 10.63
C VAL A 696 -25.74 9.58 10.56
N LYS A 697 -24.59 9.13 11.06
CA LYS A 697 -23.30 9.84 10.98
C LYS A 697 -22.56 9.49 9.70
N THR A 698 -21.60 10.35 9.32
CA THR A 698 -20.70 10.10 8.18
C THR A 698 -19.98 8.74 8.27
N THR A 699 -19.46 8.38 9.44
CA THR A 699 -18.74 7.11 9.66
C THR A 699 -19.66 5.90 9.53
N GLU A 700 -20.85 5.97 10.11
CA GLU A 700 -21.86 4.91 10.03
C GLU A 700 -22.33 4.70 8.59
N LEU A 701 -22.53 5.79 7.85
CA LEU A 701 -22.88 5.74 6.44
C LEU A 701 -21.76 5.12 5.60
N ALA A 702 -20.50 5.52 5.85
CA ALA A 702 -19.33 4.95 5.20
C ALA A 702 -19.25 3.44 5.45
N ASP A 703 -19.28 3.02 6.72
CA ASP A 703 -19.22 1.61 7.10
C ASP A 703 -20.35 0.80 6.48
N TYR A 704 -21.57 1.34 6.42
CA TYR A 704 -22.70 0.67 5.77
C TYR A 704 -22.46 0.48 4.28
N VAL A 705 -22.03 1.53 3.57
CA VAL A 705 -21.75 1.48 2.13
C VAL A 705 -20.59 0.53 1.80
N ASP A 706 -19.52 0.55 2.61
CA ASP A 706 -18.33 -0.31 2.42
C ASP A 706 -18.67 -1.80 2.47
N ASN A 707 -19.66 -2.17 3.29
CA ASN A 707 -20.07 -3.55 3.50
C ASN A 707 -21.18 -3.99 2.53
N GLU A 708 -22.19 -3.14 2.34
CA GLU A 708 -23.41 -3.53 1.64
C GLU A 708 -23.24 -3.50 0.11
N VAL A 709 -22.47 -2.55 -0.44
CA VAL A 709 -22.22 -2.47 -1.89
C VAL A 709 -21.54 -3.74 -2.41
N PRO A 710 -20.40 -4.21 -1.84
CA PRO A 710 -19.77 -5.44 -2.31
C PRO A 710 -20.68 -6.67 -2.17
N THR A 711 -21.41 -6.74 -1.06
CA THR A 711 -22.33 -7.86 -0.77
C THR A 711 -23.42 -7.97 -1.82
N LEU A 712 -24.07 -6.84 -2.17
CA LEU A 712 -25.12 -6.83 -3.19
C LEU A 712 -24.57 -6.99 -4.60
N ALA A 713 -23.39 -6.42 -4.90
CA ALA A 713 -22.71 -6.57 -6.18
C ALA A 713 -22.45 -8.05 -6.50
N GLU A 714 -21.88 -8.79 -5.56
CA GLU A 714 -21.61 -10.22 -5.71
C GLU A 714 -22.90 -11.05 -5.74
N LYS A 715 -23.86 -10.74 -4.86
CA LYS A 715 -25.11 -11.48 -4.74
C LYS A 715 -25.97 -11.37 -6.00
N ILE A 716 -26.12 -10.16 -6.54
CA ILE A 716 -27.09 -9.81 -7.59
C ILE A 716 -26.45 -9.79 -8.96
N PHE A 717 -25.30 -9.12 -9.10
CA PHE A 717 -24.66 -8.89 -10.39
C PHE A 717 -23.54 -9.89 -10.69
N LYS A 718 -23.12 -10.70 -9.72
CA LYS A 718 -21.96 -11.62 -9.83
C LYS A 718 -20.69 -10.90 -10.29
N LYS A 719 -20.57 -9.61 -9.92
CA LYS A 719 -19.45 -8.72 -10.22
C LYS A 719 -18.97 -8.08 -8.92
N ALA A 720 -17.70 -7.72 -8.88
CA ALA A 720 -17.13 -7.00 -7.75
C ALA A 720 -17.29 -5.48 -7.93
N GLN A 721 -17.79 -4.82 -6.89
CA GLN A 721 -17.79 -3.36 -6.77
C GLN A 721 -17.42 -3.01 -5.33
N TYR A 722 -16.27 -2.36 -5.14
CA TYR A 722 -15.80 -1.86 -3.86
C TYR A 722 -15.77 -0.34 -3.90
N PRO A 723 -16.56 0.32 -3.03
CA PRO A 723 -16.49 1.77 -2.85
C PRO A 723 -15.10 2.22 -2.39
N THR A 724 -14.77 3.48 -2.68
CA THR A 724 -13.63 4.15 -2.05
C THR A 724 -14.12 5.04 -0.92
N ILE A 725 -13.58 4.84 0.28
CA ILE A 725 -13.94 5.61 1.46
C ILE A 725 -12.70 6.31 2.02
N SER A 726 -12.81 7.61 2.20
CA SER A 726 -11.81 8.40 2.89
C SER A 726 -12.49 9.38 3.84
N ILE A 727 -12.22 9.22 5.13
CA ILE A 727 -12.78 10.08 6.17
C ILE A 727 -11.66 10.95 6.71
N SER A 728 -11.78 12.25 6.54
CA SER A 728 -10.89 13.24 7.14
C SER A 728 -11.71 14.36 7.75
N GLY A 729 -11.19 14.98 8.81
CA GLY A 729 -11.93 16.01 9.56
C GLY A 729 -12.88 15.41 10.59
N GLN A 730 -13.95 16.14 10.93
CA GLN A 730 -14.88 15.77 11.99
C GLN A 730 -15.95 14.80 11.49
N THR A 731 -16.38 13.87 12.35
CA THR A 731 -17.59 13.06 12.13
C THR A 731 -18.82 13.90 12.51
N PHE A 732 -19.86 13.89 11.68
CA PHE A 732 -21.08 14.66 11.92
C PHE A 732 -22.34 13.91 11.48
N PRO A 733 -23.49 14.20 12.11
CA PRO A 733 -24.78 13.67 11.66
C PRO A 733 -25.20 14.31 10.33
N ILE A 734 -25.71 13.51 9.40
CA ILE A 734 -26.19 13.95 8.09
C ILE A 734 -27.72 13.87 8.00
N GLY A 735 -28.32 12.92 8.74
CA GLY A 735 -29.77 12.73 8.77
C GLY A 735 -30.25 12.21 10.10
N LYS A 736 -31.55 12.42 10.38
CA LYS A 736 -32.26 11.88 11.53
C LYS A 736 -33.15 10.73 11.09
N VAL A 737 -33.07 9.62 11.80
CA VAL A 737 -33.93 8.45 11.60
C VAL A 737 -35.13 8.57 12.53
N ARG A 738 -36.32 8.19 12.05
CA ARG A 738 -37.55 8.20 12.85
C ARG A 738 -37.67 6.96 13.72
#